data_AF-A0A540N3L6-F1
#
_entry.id   AF-A0A540N3L6-F1
#
_cell.length_a   1.000
_cell.length_b   1.000
_cell.length_c   1.000
_cell.angle_alpha   90.00
_cell.angle_beta   90.00
_cell.angle_gamma   90.00
#
_symmetry.space_group_name_H-M   'P 1'
#
loop_
_entity.id
_entity.type
_entity.pdbx_description
1 polymer ?
#
loop_
_entity_poly.entity_id
_entity_poly.type
_entity_poly.pdbx_seq_one_letter_code
_entity_poly.pdbx_strand_id
1 'polypeptide(L)'
;MSNIAEVYGYAYYNNLGNPDKSQEYARPVLGGPINPYPRRGRTGRRPTKKDCDTESRLNFFMSMYVYVPRDEQFGSIKMSDLLAYTLKSVAQFLKPGLPSWIASQLGGKKEFDNFQDVLKLYKGGIELPDGLIKFIRDRIPEEMVKELFRTDGEKFPKFPMPQVIKEDDLAWRTDEEFAREMLAGVNPVAIRRLKEFPPVSKLDRKLYGDQTSKINREHIEHNLNGLSIDEAIKNNKLFILDHHDTLIPHLRRIINETSTKIYASRTLLFLQDDGTLKPLAIELSWPHDNGDQFGCESEVYTPSSQHVESSIWQLAKTYVAVNDSGFHNLVSHWLRTHAVIEPFVIATNRQLSVLHPIHKLLHPHFHDTMYVNAVARQILVNAGGLLEKTVFPEKFSMEWSSAIYKNWIFPEQALPVDLIKRGMAVEDPSSPHGVRLLVEDYPYAADGLEVWSAIKTWVKDYCSFYYKTDKAVQMDTELKSWWKELREEGHGDKKDEPWWPKLQTRDELIESCTTIIWIASALHAAVNYGQYPYGGYFPNRPSISRRFMPKEGTPEYEKLKKNPNKVFLETFAPHLQTLLGMALIEVLSRHPADEVYLGRRETAAWTTDTYILQASEKFRKKLEEIEEKIRNMNNDEKLKNRIGPAKIPYTLMYPSSEAGLTGKGIPNSVSI
;
A
#
# COMPACT_ATOMS: atom_id res chain seq x y z
N MET A 1 29.41 -3.93 21.04
CA MET A 1 30.00 -4.82 20.04
C MET A 1 29.98 -4.07 18.73
N SER A 2 31.13 -4.01 18.06
CA SER A 2 31.50 -3.19 16.91
C SER A 2 30.41 -3.02 15.84
N ASN A 3 30.18 -1.77 15.43
CA ASN A 3 29.36 -1.35 14.28
C ASN A 3 29.97 -1.75 12.91
N ILE A 4 30.64 -2.92 12.82
CA ILE A 4 31.42 -3.37 11.66
C ILE A 4 30.84 -4.69 11.09
N ALA A 5 29.68 -5.15 11.57
CA ALA A 5 29.15 -6.46 11.18
C ALA A 5 28.26 -6.38 9.91
N GLU A 6 28.78 -6.86 8.79
CA GLU A 6 28.06 -7.15 7.53
C GLU A 6 27.36 -8.51 7.59
N VAL A 7 26.56 -8.76 8.63
CA VAL A 7 25.97 -10.08 8.86
C VAL A 7 24.50 -10.09 8.48
N TYR A 8 24.21 -10.70 7.33
CA TYR A 8 22.86 -10.99 6.88
C TYR A 8 22.33 -12.27 7.55
N GLY A 9 21.15 -12.18 8.15
CA GLY A 9 20.46 -13.33 8.73
C GLY A 9 18.97 -13.10 8.91
N TYR A 10 18.21 -14.18 9.07
CA TYR A 10 16.76 -14.14 9.22
C TYR A 10 16.33 -14.10 10.69
N ALA A 11 15.18 -13.51 10.93
CA ALA A 11 14.42 -13.69 12.16
C ALA A 11 12.92 -13.43 11.93
N TYR A 12 12.09 -13.92 12.85
CA TYR A 12 10.66 -13.62 12.88
C TYR A 12 10.40 -12.16 13.25
N TYR A 13 9.20 -11.67 12.97
CA TYR A 13 8.71 -10.37 13.46
C TYR A 13 8.29 -10.50 14.94
N ASN A 14 9.27 -10.76 15.79
CA ASN A 14 9.14 -10.80 17.24
C ASN A 14 9.62 -9.50 17.90
N ASN A 15 9.83 -8.45 17.13
CA ASN A 15 10.36 -7.16 17.59
C ASN A 15 9.34 -6.03 17.44
N LEU A 16 8.05 -6.36 17.32
CA LEU A 16 6.95 -5.39 17.17
C LEU A 16 6.29 -5.05 18.51
N GLY A 17 6.24 -6.00 19.45
CA GLY A 17 5.70 -5.79 20.79
C GLY A 17 6.66 -5.05 21.74
N ASN A 18 6.14 -4.60 22.87
CA ASN A 18 6.89 -4.07 24.01
C ASN A 18 6.27 -4.51 25.36
N PRO A 19 6.22 -5.82 25.67
CA PRO A 19 5.59 -6.33 26.89
C PRO A 19 6.22 -5.77 28.17
N ASP A 20 7.53 -5.45 28.15
CA ASP A 20 8.22 -4.80 29.27
C ASP A 20 7.56 -3.48 29.66
N LYS A 21 7.08 -2.69 28.70
CA LYS A 21 6.32 -1.44 28.94
C LYS A 21 4.97 -1.72 29.61
N SER A 22 4.13 -2.56 28.99
CA SER A 22 2.90 -3.10 29.59
C SER A 22 2.32 -4.21 28.70
N GLN A 23 1.37 -4.99 29.24
CA GLN A 23 0.69 -6.06 28.49
C GLN A 23 -0.08 -5.52 27.27
N GLU A 24 -0.55 -4.28 27.31
CA GLU A 24 -1.24 -3.60 26.20
C GLU A 24 -0.34 -3.49 24.94
N TYR A 25 0.98 -3.44 25.13
CA TYR A 25 1.95 -3.38 24.03
C TYR A 25 2.50 -4.76 23.64
N ALA A 26 2.04 -5.85 24.25
CA ALA A 26 2.37 -7.19 23.77
C ALA A 26 1.73 -7.43 22.39
N ARG A 27 2.47 -8.08 21.49
CA ARG A 27 1.99 -8.44 20.14
C ARG A 27 2.41 -9.87 19.85
N PRO A 28 1.63 -10.63 19.06
CA PRO A 28 2.03 -11.96 18.65
C PRO A 28 3.30 -11.89 17.80
N VAL A 29 4.15 -12.91 17.93
CA VAL A 29 5.24 -13.15 16.98
C VAL A 29 4.63 -13.54 15.63
N LEU A 30 5.10 -12.92 14.56
CA LEU A 30 4.76 -13.30 13.18
C LEU A 30 5.95 -14.00 12.52
N GLY A 31 5.69 -15.16 11.97
CA GLY A 31 6.64 -16.19 11.60
C GLY A 31 6.32 -17.50 12.33
N GLY A 32 6.30 -18.61 11.61
CA GLY A 32 5.93 -19.93 12.11
C GLY A 32 4.49 -20.35 11.75
N PRO A 33 4.02 -21.51 12.26
CA PRO A 33 2.80 -22.15 11.77
C PRO A 33 1.49 -21.42 12.13
N ILE A 34 1.46 -20.69 13.24
CA ILE A 34 0.24 -20.01 13.72
C ILE A 34 0.00 -18.72 12.91
N ASN A 35 1.04 -17.89 12.81
CA ASN A 35 1.05 -16.59 12.15
C ASN A 35 2.12 -16.58 11.05
N PRO A 36 1.94 -17.30 9.93
CA PRO A 36 2.96 -17.40 8.91
C PRO A 36 3.29 -16.02 8.34
N TYR A 37 4.58 -15.75 8.12
CA TYR A 37 5.02 -14.45 7.63
C TYR A 37 6.40 -14.52 6.95
N PRO A 38 6.71 -13.62 6.00
CA PRO A 38 8.08 -13.45 5.53
C PRO A 38 9.05 -13.21 6.69
N ARG A 39 10.31 -13.64 6.55
CA ARG A 39 11.37 -13.30 7.51
C ARG A 39 11.85 -11.87 7.30
N ARG A 40 12.39 -11.30 8.37
CA ARG A 40 13.09 -10.00 8.36
C ARG A 40 14.58 -10.15 8.65
N GLY A 41 15.34 -9.06 8.51
CA GLY A 41 16.73 -8.97 8.92
C GLY A 41 16.92 -9.15 10.43
N ARG A 42 17.80 -10.08 10.83
CA ARG A 42 18.16 -10.34 12.22
C ARG A 42 18.92 -9.16 12.81
N THR A 43 18.48 -8.71 13.98
CA THR A 43 19.06 -7.55 14.69
C THR A 43 19.86 -7.92 15.93
N GLY A 44 19.65 -9.11 16.48
CA GLY A 44 20.45 -9.65 17.58
C GLY A 44 20.31 -8.92 18.92
N ARG A 45 19.30 -8.07 19.12
CA ARG A 45 19.04 -7.48 20.45
C ARG A 45 18.54 -8.56 21.39
N ARG A 46 18.75 -8.33 22.69
CA ARG A 46 18.35 -9.27 23.73
C ARG A 46 16.82 -9.42 23.76
N PRO A 47 16.29 -10.58 24.22
CA PRO A 47 14.88 -10.70 24.53
C PRO A 47 14.41 -9.68 25.58
N THR A 48 13.11 -9.45 25.65
CA THR A 48 12.48 -8.67 26.73
C THR A 48 12.54 -9.41 28.05
N LYS A 49 12.36 -8.70 29.17
CA LYS A 49 12.38 -9.32 30.50
C LYS A 49 11.12 -10.13 30.78
N LYS A 50 9.97 -9.71 30.26
CA LYS A 50 8.66 -10.35 30.50
C LYS A 50 8.31 -11.45 29.50
N ASP A 51 8.96 -11.49 28.34
CA ASP A 51 8.72 -12.47 27.29
C ASP A 51 10.03 -12.78 26.55
N CYS A 52 10.49 -14.03 26.65
CA CYS A 52 11.74 -14.49 26.05
C CYS A 52 11.65 -14.67 24.52
N ASP A 53 10.43 -14.76 23.97
CA ASP A 53 10.22 -14.88 22.53
C ASP A 53 10.16 -13.51 21.84
N THR A 54 9.93 -12.43 22.59
CA THR A 54 9.91 -11.05 22.08
C THR A 54 11.30 -10.39 22.21
N GLU A 55 11.79 -9.82 21.11
CA GLU A 55 13.04 -9.05 21.07
C GLU A 55 12.83 -7.63 21.65
N SER A 56 13.77 -7.16 22.47
CA SER A 56 13.73 -5.83 23.08
C SER A 56 13.73 -4.69 22.05
N ARG A 57 13.11 -3.57 22.43
CA ARG A 57 12.97 -2.38 21.59
C ARG A 57 14.03 -1.32 21.84
N LEU A 58 14.28 -0.50 20.83
CA LEU A 58 15.03 0.73 20.97
C LEU A 58 14.10 1.86 21.44
N ASN A 59 14.67 2.90 22.04
CA ASN A 59 13.93 4.13 22.25
C ASN A 59 13.71 4.86 20.90
N PHE A 60 12.80 5.83 20.87
CA PHE A 60 12.38 6.49 19.62
C PHE A 60 13.56 7.11 18.84
N PHE A 61 14.47 7.83 19.51
CA PHE A 61 15.59 8.47 18.82
C PHE A 61 16.61 7.44 18.29
N MET A 62 16.83 6.35 19.03
CA MET A 62 17.69 5.25 18.60
C MET A 62 17.06 4.38 17.50
N SER A 63 15.77 4.56 17.22
CA SER A 63 15.06 3.77 16.20
C SER A 63 15.59 4.04 14.78
N MET A 64 16.09 5.24 14.54
CA MET A 64 16.77 5.63 13.30
C MET A 64 18.20 5.08 13.20
N TYR A 65 18.68 4.39 14.24
CA TYR A 65 19.98 3.72 14.24
C TYR A 65 19.81 2.22 14.51
N VAL A 66 18.64 1.68 14.16
CA VAL A 66 18.39 0.24 14.22
C VAL A 66 19.38 -0.50 13.33
N TYR A 67 19.89 -1.62 13.83
CA TYR A 67 20.85 -2.43 13.08
C TYR A 67 20.26 -2.93 11.76
N VAL A 68 21.04 -2.73 10.70
CA VAL A 68 21.07 -3.48 9.45
C VAL A 68 22.54 -3.69 9.06
N PRO A 69 22.86 -4.65 8.17
CA PRO A 69 24.20 -4.74 7.57
C PRO A 69 24.69 -3.38 7.07
N ARG A 70 26.00 -3.11 7.19
CA ARG A 70 26.53 -1.73 7.06
C ARG A 70 26.20 -1.10 5.70
N ASP A 71 26.31 -1.86 4.62
CA ASP A 71 26.05 -1.39 3.25
C ASP A 71 24.56 -1.19 2.94
N GLU A 72 23.68 -1.69 3.80
CA GLU A 72 22.23 -1.45 3.70
C GLU A 72 21.81 -0.14 4.39
N GLN A 73 22.71 0.53 5.11
CA GLN A 73 22.39 1.79 5.78
C GLN A 73 22.28 2.92 4.77
N PHE A 74 21.27 3.78 4.91
CA PHE A 74 21.10 4.93 4.05
C PHE A 74 22.36 5.78 3.98
N GLY A 75 22.62 6.30 2.78
CA GLY A 75 23.56 7.39 2.58
C GLY A 75 23.19 8.62 3.43
N SER A 76 24.17 9.49 3.70
CA SER A 76 23.98 10.65 4.57
C SER A 76 22.91 11.63 4.07
N ILE A 77 22.72 11.74 2.76
CA ILE A 77 21.70 12.62 2.14
C ILE A 77 20.31 12.04 2.38
N LYS A 78 20.03 10.82 1.89
CA LYS A 78 18.74 10.14 2.14
C LYS A 78 18.37 10.05 3.62
N MET A 79 19.35 9.74 4.48
CA MET A 79 19.15 9.72 5.94
C MET A 79 18.74 11.11 6.47
N SER A 80 19.44 12.16 6.05
CA SER A 80 19.13 13.53 6.45
C SER A 80 17.75 13.95 5.97
N ASP A 81 17.39 13.66 4.73
CA ASP A 81 16.07 13.94 4.15
C ASP A 81 14.97 13.20 4.93
N LEU A 82 15.09 11.87 5.10
CA LEU A 82 14.11 11.06 5.81
C LEU A 82 13.95 11.54 7.26
N LEU A 83 15.06 11.78 7.97
CA LEU A 83 15.03 12.28 9.33
C LEU A 83 14.40 13.67 9.40
N ALA A 84 14.80 14.59 8.52
CA ALA A 84 14.29 15.94 8.52
C ALA A 84 12.78 15.96 8.28
N TYR A 85 12.29 15.20 7.29
CA TYR A 85 10.86 15.09 7.01
C TYR A 85 10.11 14.38 8.14
N THR A 86 10.64 13.27 8.67
CA THR A 86 9.99 12.55 9.78
C THR A 86 9.92 13.41 11.04
N LEU A 87 10.99 14.13 11.39
CA LEU A 87 11.00 15.03 12.54
C LEU A 87 10.10 16.25 12.30
N LYS A 88 10.14 16.87 11.11
CA LYS A 88 9.26 17.98 10.72
C LYS A 88 7.79 17.58 10.86
N SER A 89 7.41 16.42 10.34
CA SER A 89 6.01 16.00 10.18
C SER A 89 5.48 15.24 11.41
N VAL A 90 6.30 14.47 12.12
CA VAL A 90 5.86 13.56 13.20
C VAL A 90 6.24 14.05 14.60
N ALA A 91 7.33 14.82 14.79
CA ALA A 91 7.77 15.20 16.14
C ALA A 91 6.76 16.08 16.89
N GLN A 92 5.92 16.83 16.15
CA GLN A 92 4.78 17.58 16.68
C GLN A 92 3.73 16.70 17.39
N PHE A 93 3.71 15.39 17.15
CA PHE A 93 2.80 14.46 17.84
C PHE A 93 3.45 13.72 19.01
N LEU A 94 4.76 13.87 19.19
CA LEU A 94 5.53 13.18 20.23
C LEU A 94 5.71 14.00 21.51
N LYS A 95 5.49 15.33 21.47
CA LYS A 95 5.60 16.20 22.65
C LYS A 95 4.32 16.13 23.52
N PRO A 96 4.43 15.78 24.82
CA PRO A 96 3.31 15.84 25.76
C PRO A 96 2.69 17.25 25.82
N GLY A 97 1.35 17.33 25.80
CA GLY A 97 0.58 18.59 25.86
C GLY A 97 0.33 19.27 24.51
N LEU A 98 1.07 18.92 23.47
CA LEU A 98 0.91 19.51 22.14
C LEU A 98 -0.38 19.08 21.41
N PRO A 99 -0.87 17.83 21.54
CA PRO A 99 -2.20 17.46 21.07
C PRO A 99 -3.33 18.35 21.59
N SER A 100 -3.26 18.74 22.86
CA SER A 100 -4.25 19.64 23.49
C SER A 100 -4.15 21.06 22.94
N TRP A 101 -2.95 21.51 22.58
CA TRP A 101 -2.72 22.81 21.95
C TRP A 101 -3.14 22.84 20.46
N ILE A 102 -2.89 21.76 19.70
CA ILE A 102 -3.42 21.62 18.32
C ILE A 102 -4.95 21.64 18.36
N ALA A 103 -5.54 20.92 19.33
CA ALA A 103 -6.98 20.96 19.55
C ALA A 103 -7.49 22.39 19.85
N SER A 104 -6.75 23.22 20.61
CA SER A 104 -7.16 24.61 20.87
C SER A 104 -7.12 25.50 19.61
N GLN A 105 -6.14 25.31 18.72
CA GLN A 105 -6.08 26.04 17.43
C GLN A 105 -7.24 25.65 16.50
N LEU A 106 -7.75 24.43 16.62
CA LEU A 106 -8.89 23.91 15.87
C LEU A 106 -10.21 24.07 16.65
N GLY A 107 -10.34 25.17 17.41
CA GLY A 107 -11.59 25.53 18.11
C GLY A 107 -11.87 24.74 19.40
N GLY A 108 -10.87 24.10 19.99
CA GLY A 108 -10.97 23.36 21.25
C GLY A 108 -11.67 22.00 21.15
N LYS A 109 -12.02 21.56 19.93
CA LYS A 109 -12.76 20.31 19.68
C LYS A 109 -11.86 19.21 19.13
N LYS A 110 -12.27 17.95 19.35
CA LYS A 110 -11.56 16.77 18.84
C LYS A 110 -11.81 16.50 17.35
N GLU A 111 -12.88 17.04 16.76
CA GLU A 111 -13.41 16.68 15.44
C GLU A 111 -13.66 17.91 14.55
N PHE A 112 -13.61 17.74 13.23
CA PHE A 112 -13.79 18.86 12.27
C PHE A 112 -15.24 19.33 12.32
N ASP A 113 -15.48 20.64 12.35
CA ASP A 113 -16.83 21.17 12.35
C ASP A 113 -17.42 21.24 10.94
N ASN A 114 -16.57 21.51 9.94
CA ASN A 114 -16.96 21.62 8.55
C ASN A 114 -15.75 21.39 7.62
N PHE A 115 -16.01 21.27 6.31
CA PHE A 115 -14.95 21.07 5.32
C PHE A 115 -13.98 22.25 5.18
N GLN A 116 -14.37 23.47 5.55
CA GLN A 116 -13.43 24.61 5.55
C GLN A 116 -12.34 24.42 6.59
N ASP A 117 -12.64 23.78 7.73
CA ASP A 117 -11.61 23.46 8.73
C ASP A 117 -10.58 22.46 8.20
N VAL A 118 -11.02 21.50 7.37
CA VAL A 118 -10.11 20.59 6.66
C VAL A 118 -9.28 21.35 5.62
N LEU A 119 -9.90 22.24 4.84
CA LEU A 119 -9.20 23.01 3.80
C LEU A 119 -8.19 24.03 4.37
N LYS A 120 -8.38 24.53 5.60
CA LYS A 120 -7.42 25.41 6.29
C LYS A 120 -6.06 24.76 6.48
N LEU A 121 -5.99 23.42 6.55
CA LEU A 121 -4.73 22.67 6.67
C LEU A 121 -3.77 22.94 5.50
N TYR A 122 -4.32 23.25 4.32
CA TYR A 122 -3.55 23.50 3.09
C TYR A 122 -3.50 24.97 2.70
N LYS A 123 -4.50 25.78 3.09
CA LYS A 123 -4.59 27.21 2.69
C LYS A 123 -4.02 28.16 3.76
N GLY A 124 -4.24 27.87 5.04
CA GLY A 124 -3.91 28.77 6.16
C GLY A 124 -2.69 28.36 7.00
N GLY A 125 -2.39 27.06 7.08
CA GLY A 125 -1.37 26.51 8.01
C GLY A 125 -1.82 26.51 9.48
N ILE A 126 -1.05 25.88 10.37
CA ILE A 126 -1.34 25.83 11.83
C ILE A 126 -0.17 26.45 12.63
N GLU A 127 -0.29 27.65 13.20
CA GLU A 127 0.83 28.32 13.90
C GLU A 127 1.41 27.54 15.09
N LEU A 128 2.56 26.87 14.99
CA LEU A 128 3.11 26.06 16.10
C LEU A 128 3.54 26.88 17.33
N PRO A 129 3.47 26.32 18.55
CA PRO A 129 3.92 27.02 19.75
C PRO A 129 5.45 27.08 19.80
N ASP A 130 6.02 28.23 20.16
CA ASP A 130 7.47 28.50 20.20
C ASP A 130 8.28 27.41 20.93
N GLY A 131 7.71 26.84 21.99
CA GLY A 131 8.36 25.77 22.77
C GLY A 131 8.51 24.43 22.05
N LEU A 132 7.84 24.20 20.91
CA LEU A 132 8.01 23.00 20.09
C LEU A 132 9.27 23.09 19.24
N ILE A 133 9.51 24.25 18.61
CA ILE A 133 10.73 24.50 17.82
C ILE A 133 11.96 24.28 18.70
N LYS A 134 11.92 24.80 19.94
CA LYS A 134 12.96 24.55 20.95
C LYS A 134 13.08 23.07 21.32
N PHE A 135 11.97 22.36 21.56
CA PHE A 135 11.97 20.93 21.88
C PHE A 135 12.61 20.07 20.80
N ILE A 136 12.37 20.39 19.53
CA ILE A 136 12.97 19.71 18.39
C ILE A 136 14.47 20.03 18.34
N ARG A 137 14.83 21.32 18.38
CA ARG A 137 16.23 21.80 18.35
C ARG A 137 17.08 21.19 19.48
N ASP A 138 16.54 21.05 20.68
CA ASP A 138 17.27 20.53 21.85
C ASP A 138 17.49 19.00 21.80
N ARG A 139 16.84 18.28 20.87
CA ARG A 139 16.83 16.80 20.82
C ARG A 139 17.36 16.21 19.53
N ILE A 140 17.80 17.04 18.59
CA ILE A 140 18.35 16.61 17.31
C ILE A 140 19.71 17.29 17.07
N PRO A 141 20.64 16.62 16.36
CA PRO A 141 21.92 17.21 15.96
C PRO A 141 21.76 18.55 15.24
N GLU A 142 22.69 19.49 15.45
CA GLU A 142 22.63 20.85 14.90
C GLU A 142 22.61 20.89 13.36
N GLU A 143 23.26 19.93 12.71
CA GLU A 143 23.24 19.77 11.25
C GLU A 143 21.83 19.46 10.72
N MET A 144 21.04 18.69 11.48
CA MET A 144 19.67 18.33 11.12
C MET A 144 18.66 19.45 11.37
N VAL A 145 18.94 20.33 12.33
CA VAL A 145 18.15 21.55 12.56
C VAL A 145 18.19 22.42 11.29
N LYS A 146 19.35 22.54 10.64
CA LYS A 146 19.49 23.35 9.42
C LYS A 146 18.64 22.82 8.27
N GLU A 147 18.63 21.49 8.07
CA GLU A 147 17.82 20.82 7.04
C GLU A 147 16.31 20.91 7.33
N LEU A 148 15.89 20.81 8.61
CA LEU A 148 14.49 20.96 9.02
C LEU A 148 13.89 22.35 8.68
N PHE A 149 14.74 23.37 8.69
CA PHE A 149 14.37 24.77 8.47
C PHE A 149 14.90 25.33 7.14
N ARG A 150 15.34 24.47 6.21
CA ARG A 150 15.60 24.91 4.84
C ARG A 150 14.31 25.44 4.25
N THR A 151 14.34 26.73 3.96
CA THR A 151 13.25 27.53 3.43
C THR A 151 12.94 27.09 2.00
N ASP A 152 12.02 26.13 1.86
CA ASP A 152 11.17 25.97 0.68
C ASP A 152 10.16 27.13 0.52
N GLY A 153 10.17 28.08 1.46
CA GLY A 153 9.30 29.25 1.45
C GLY A 153 7.88 28.96 1.97
N GLU A 154 7.60 27.72 2.38
CA GLU A 154 6.30 27.36 2.93
C GLU A 154 6.27 27.66 4.44
N LYS A 155 5.24 28.40 4.88
CA LYS A 155 5.01 28.65 6.31
C LYS A 155 4.81 27.31 7.01
N PHE A 156 5.75 26.94 7.87
CA PHE A 156 5.67 25.75 8.69
C PHE A 156 4.57 25.92 9.76
N PRO A 157 3.64 24.96 9.92
CA PRO A 157 3.26 23.81 9.11
C PRO A 157 2.02 24.11 8.25
N LYS A 158 2.22 24.21 6.95
CA LYS A 158 1.18 24.20 5.92
C LYS A 158 1.39 22.91 5.13
N PHE A 159 0.36 22.10 5.00
CA PHE A 159 0.42 20.89 4.19
C PHE A 159 0.36 21.26 2.70
N PRO A 160 1.14 20.62 1.82
CA PRO A 160 1.02 20.84 0.38
C PRO A 160 -0.38 20.46 -0.10
N MET A 161 -0.92 21.17 -1.09
CA MET A 161 -2.26 20.85 -1.61
C MET A 161 -2.26 19.47 -2.28
N PRO A 162 -3.06 18.49 -1.83
CA PRO A 162 -3.18 17.18 -2.46
C PRO A 162 -3.74 17.31 -3.88
N GLN A 163 -3.30 16.45 -4.80
CA GLN A 163 -3.70 16.53 -6.20
C GLN A 163 -5.21 16.34 -6.37
N VAL A 164 -5.84 15.48 -5.56
CA VAL A 164 -7.27 15.15 -5.64
C VAL A 164 -8.23 16.30 -5.35
N ILE A 165 -7.76 17.37 -4.71
CA ILE A 165 -8.56 18.58 -4.46
C ILE A 165 -7.94 19.84 -5.10
N LYS A 166 -6.90 19.67 -5.93
CA LYS A 166 -6.13 20.80 -6.45
C LYS A 166 -6.92 21.59 -7.48
N GLU A 167 -7.57 20.90 -8.41
CA GLU A 167 -8.32 21.50 -9.51
C GLU A 167 -9.83 21.59 -9.23
N ASP A 168 -10.37 20.63 -8.48
CA ASP A 168 -11.77 20.57 -8.05
C ASP A 168 -11.85 19.94 -6.64
N ASP A 169 -12.28 20.72 -5.63
CA ASP A 169 -12.31 20.28 -4.23
C ASP A 169 -13.57 19.47 -3.86
N LEU A 170 -14.45 19.19 -4.83
CA LEU A 170 -15.66 18.38 -4.68
C LEU A 170 -15.65 17.11 -5.52
N ALA A 171 -14.79 17.01 -6.53
CA ALA A 171 -14.72 15.86 -7.45
C ALA A 171 -14.55 14.50 -6.75
N TRP A 172 -13.81 14.44 -5.65
CA TRP A 172 -13.63 13.24 -4.82
C TRP A 172 -14.95 12.64 -4.28
N ARG A 173 -16.03 13.45 -4.22
CA ARG A 173 -17.36 12.98 -3.76
C ARG A 173 -18.15 12.27 -4.84
N THR A 174 -17.74 12.39 -6.11
CA THR A 174 -18.47 11.81 -7.23
C THR A 174 -18.42 10.28 -7.19
N ASP A 175 -19.38 9.63 -7.84
CA ASP A 175 -19.36 8.17 -7.97
C ASP A 175 -18.32 7.72 -9.01
N GLU A 176 -18.10 8.58 -10.00
CA GLU A 176 -17.10 8.45 -11.04
C GLU A 176 -15.69 8.43 -10.45
N GLU A 177 -15.30 9.39 -9.60
CA GLU A 177 -13.96 9.39 -9.00
C GLU A 177 -13.79 8.22 -8.01
N PHE A 178 -14.81 7.92 -7.21
CA PHE A 178 -14.80 6.77 -6.30
C PHE A 178 -14.52 5.44 -7.02
N ALA A 179 -15.16 5.21 -8.17
CA ALA A 179 -14.94 4.02 -8.97
C ALA A 179 -13.61 4.07 -9.76
N ARG A 180 -13.25 5.24 -10.30
CA ARG A 180 -12.01 5.44 -11.07
C ARG A 180 -10.76 5.17 -10.23
N GLU A 181 -10.76 5.57 -8.96
CA GLU A 181 -9.63 5.30 -8.06
C GLU A 181 -9.35 3.80 -7.87
N MET A 182 -10.32 2.91 -8.12
CA MET A 182 -10.10 1.46 -8.12
C MET A 182 -9.26 0.96 -9.31
N LEU A 183 -9.13 1.78 -10.36
CA LEU A 183 -8.32 1.52 -11.56
C LEU A 183 -7.05 2.37 -11.63
N ALA A 184 -7.08 3.57 -11.06
CA ALA A 184 -6.06 4.61 -11.25
C ALA A 184 -5.70 5.39 -9.97
N GLY A 185 -6.24 5.00 -8.82
CA GLY A 185 -5.95 5.63 -7.53
C GLY A 185 -4.72 5.04 -6.85
N VAL A 186 -4.67 5.15 -5.52
CA VAL A 186 -3.57 4.64 -4.69
C VAL A 186 -3.57 3.12 -4.51
N ASN A 187 -4.73 2.46 -4.66
CA ASN A 187 -4.85 1.01 -4.53
C ASN A 187 -5.48 0.37 -5.78
N PRO A 188 -4.87 0.52 -6.96
CA PRO A 188 -5.48 0.10 -8.22
C PRO A 188 -5.34 -1.41 -8.45
N VAL A 189 -5.07 -2.22 -7.41
CA VAL A 189 -4.71 -3.65 -7.53
C VAL A 189 -5.72 -4.61 -6.90
N ALA A 190 -6.80 -4.07 -6.33
CA ALA A 190 -7.75 -4.86 -5.53
C ALA A 190 -9.00 -5.31 -6.30
N ILE A 191 -9.48 -4.51 -7.25
CA ILE A 191 -10.71 -4.77 -8.02
C ILE A 191 -10.63 -6.09 -8.81
N ARG A 192 -11.77 -6.78 -8.93
CA ARG A 192 -11.91 -8.06 -9.63
C ARG A 192 -13.14 -8.06 -10.53
N ARG A 193 -13.16 -8.93 -11.53
CA ARG A 193 -14.38 -9.22 -12.30
C ARG A 193 -15.32 -10.07 -11.45
N LEU A 194 -16.60 -9.69 -11.42
CA LEU A 194 -17.65 -10.50 -10.82
C LEU A 194 -17.99 -11.67 -11.75
N LYS A 195 -17.90 -12.91 -11.25
CA LYS A 195 -18.12 -14.12 -12.06
C LYS A 195 -19.51 -14.74 -11.84
N GLU A 196 -20.12 -14.47 -10.70
CA GLU A 196 -21.42 -15.01 -10.31
C GLU A 196 -22.17 -13.98 -9.46
N PHE A 197 -23.51 -14.04 -9.50
CA PHE A 197 -24.38 -13.14 -8.76
C PHE A 197 -25.48 -13.94 -8.04
N PRO A 198 -25.78 -13.64 -6.76
CA PRO A 198 -25.11 -12.67 -5.90
C PRO A 198 -23.65 -13.06 -5.59
N PRO A 199 -22.79 -12.12 -5.12
CA PRO A 199 -21.42 -12.44 -4.74
C PRO A 199 -21.37 -13.52 -3.65
N VAL A 200 -20.46 -14.50 -3.80
CA VAL A 200 -20.36 -15.65 -2.90
C VAL A 200 -19.12 -15.54 -2.00
N SER A 201 -19.33 -15.68 -0.69
CA SER A 201 -18.25 -15.81 0.29
C SER A 201 -17.61 -17.20 0.25
N LYS A 202 -16.29 -17.25 0.41
CA LYS A 202 -15.48 -18.48 0.54
C LYS A 202 -15.16 -18.85 1.99
N LEU A 203 -15.71 -18.11 2.96
CA LEU A 203 -15.53 -18.41 4.37
C LEU A 203 -16.15 -19.76 4.74
N ASP A 204 -15.53 -20.45 5.71
CA ASP A 204 -16.08 -21.71 6.23
C ASP A 204 -17.41 -21.43 6.95
N ARG A 205 -18.52 -21.89 6.35
CA ARG A 205 -19.87 -21.73 6.90
C ARG A 205 -20.05 -22.37 8.28
N LYS A 206 -19.22 -23.34 8.67
CA LYS A 206 -19.26 -23.91 10.02
C LYS A 206 -18.71 -22.93 11.06
N LEU A 207 -17.74 -22.12 10.69
CA LEU A 207 -17.09 -21.15 11.58
C LEU A 207 -17.79 -19.79 11.54
N TYR A 208 -18.30 -19.40 10.37
CA TYR A 208 -18.83 -18.07 10.11
C TYR A 208 -20.32 -18.04 9.73
N GLY A 209 -21.04 -19.16 9.82
CA GLY A 209 -22.48 -19.23 9.53
C GLY A 209 -22.86 -18.89 8.08
N ASP A 210 -24.09 -18.39 7.88
CA ASP A 210 -24.56 -17.93 6.57
C ASP A 210 -23.88 -16.59 6.21
N GLN A 211 -23.18 -16.59 5.09
CA GLN A 211 -22.45 -15.46 4.52
C GLN A 211 -23.00 -15.10 3.12
N THR A 212 -24.25 -15.46 2.84
CA THR A 212 -24.93 -15.14 1.58
C THR A 212 -25.14 -13.63 1.48
N SER A 213 -24.61 -13.02 0.41
CA SER A 213 -24.78 -11.60 0.15
C SER A 213 -26.27 -11.22 0.05
N LYS A 214 -26.62 -10.08 0.63
CA LYS A 214 -27.95 -9.47 0.58
C LYS A 214 -28.17 -8.60 -0.66
N ILE A 215 -27.15 -8.43 -1.51
CA ILE A 215 -27.33 -7.76 -2.80
C ILE A 215 -28.19 -8.64 -3.70
N ASN A 216 -29.42 -8.20 -3.98
CA ASN A 216 -30.37 -8.90 -4.85
C ASN A 216 -30.51 -8.20 -6.22
N ARG A 217 -31.31 -8.79 -7.11
CA ARG A 217 -31.49 -8.29 -8.48
C ARG A 217 -32.08 -6.86 -8.52
N GLU A 218 -33.06 -6.58 -7.67
CA GLU A 218 -33.76 -5.29 -7.60
C GLU A 218 -32.81 -4.11 -7.33
N HIS A 219 -31.76 -4.36 -6.54
CA HIS A 219 -30.77 -3.33 -6.22
C HIS A 219 -29.97 -2.84 -7.44
N ILE A 220 -29.72 -3.69 -8.45
CA ILE A 220 -28.74 -3.37 -9.50
C ILE A 220 -29.28 -3.42 -10.93
N GLU A 221 -30.32 -4.23 -11.21
CA GLU A 221 -30.74 -4.54 -12.59
C GLU A 221 -31.19 -3.31 -13.38
N HIS A 222 -31.80 -2.33 -12.69
CA HIS A 222 -32.25 -1.07 -13.28
C HIS A 222 -31.09 -0.15 -13.75
N ASN A 223 -29.85 -0.41 -13.33
CA ASN A 223 -28.67 0.42 -13.61
C ASN A 223 -27.64 -0.23 -14.54
N LEU A 224 -27.99 -1.30 -15.26
CA LEU A 224 -27.08 -2.05 -16.15
C LEU A 224 -27.18 -1.65 -17.63
N ASN A 225 -27.64 -0.42 -17.92
CA ASN A 225 -27.80 0.11 -19.28
C ASN A 225 -28.63 -0.81 -20.20
N GLY A 226 -29.70 -1.41 -19.66
CA GLY A 226 -30.62 -2.29 -20.39
C GLY A 226 -30.21 -3.75 -20.49
N LEU A 227 -29.04 -4.15 -19.95
CA LEU A 227 -28.63 -5.55 -19.85
C LEU A 227 -29.26 -6.22 -18.63
N SER A 228 -29.59 -7.50 -18.75
CA SER A 228 -29.80 -8.35 -17.57
C SER A 228 -28.48 -8.61 -16.84
N ILE A 229 -28.56 -9.04 -15.58
CA ILE A 229 -27.37 -9.40 -14.79
C ILE A 229 -26.55 -10.50 -15.47
N ASP A 230 -27.22 -11.53 -16.01
CA ASP A 230 -26.56 -12.66 -16.66
C ASP A 230 -25.84 -12.23 -17.96
N GLU A 231 -26.45 -11.33 -18.73
CA GLU A 231 -25.79 -10.72 -19.89
C GLU A 231 -24.60 -9.85 -19.49
N ALA A 232 -24.73 -9.06 -18.42
CA ALA A 232 -23.64 -8.22 -17.92
C ALA A 232 -22.44 -9.06 -17.44
N ILE A 233 -22.66 -10.18 -16.75
CA ILE A 233 -21.60 -11.14 -16.37
C ILE A 233 -20.97 -11.75 -17.63
N LYS A 234 -21.79 -12.28 -18.54
CA LYS A 234 -21.33 -12.93 -19.78
C LYS A 234 -20.50 -11.97 -20.64
N ASN A 235 -20.87 -10.70 -20.67
CA ASN A 235 -20.19 -9.65 -21.41
C ASN A 235 -19.01 -9.02 -20.63
N ASN A 236 -18.63 -9.57 -19.47
CA ASN A 236 -17.54 -9.08 -18.62
C ASN A 236 -17.71 -7.64 -18.13
N LYS A 237 -18.95 -7.20 -17.92
CA LYS A 237 -19.28 -5.83 -17.51
C LYS A 237 -19.52 -5.65 -16.01
N LEU A 238 -19.54 -6.71 -15.21
CA LEU A 238 -19.67 -6.60 -13.76
C LEU A 238 -18.34 -6.83 -13.04
N PHE A 239 -18.05 -5.94 -12.09
CA PHE A 239 -16.84 -5.93 -11.28
C PHE A 239 -17.20 -5.78 -9.80
N ILE A 240 -16.24 -6.14 -8.94
CA ILE A 240 -16.40 -6.09 -7.49
C ILE A 240 -15.10 -5.66 -6.82
N LEU A 241 -15.23 -4.75 -5.85
CA LEU A 241 -14.24 -4.54 -4.79
C LEU A 241 -14.74 -5.27 -3.54
N ASP A 242 -14.07 -6.37 -3.19
CA ASP A 242 -14.52 -7.30 -2.13
C ASP A 242 -13.52 -7.34 -0.98
N HIS A 243 -13.89 -6.70 0.14
CA HIS A 243 -13.15 -6.72 1.40
C HIS A 243 -13.82 -7.61 2.44
N HIS A 244 -14.88 -8.34 2.08
CA HIS A 244 -15.70 -9.04 3.06
C HIS A 244 -14.97 -10.22 3.69
N ASP A 245 -14.50 -11.16 2.88
CA ASP A 245 -13.90 -12.40 3.35
C ASP A 245 -12.57 -12.18 4.08
N THR A 246 -11.88 -11.08 3.77
CA THR A 246 -10.64 -10.71 4.46
C THR A 246 -10.91 -10.07 5.83
N LEU A 247 -12.07 -9.44 6.04
CA LEU A 247 -12.39 -8.71 7.26
C LEU A 247 -13.23 -9.49 8.26
N ILE A 248 -14.25 -10.24 7.82
CA ILE A 248 -15.17 -10.96 8.73
C ILE A 248 -14.44 -11.75 9.84
N PRO A 249 -13.35 -12.51 9.56
CA PRO A 249 -12.63 -13.25 10.60
C PRO A 249 -12.04 -12.40 11.73
N HIS A 250 -11.83 -11.10 11.51
CA HIS A 250 -11.21 -10.18 12.48
C HIS A 250 -12.19 -9.09 12.95
N LEU A 251 -13.31 -8.90 12.24
CA LEU A 251 -14.19 -7.75 12.37
C LEU A 251 -14.72 -7.58 13.79
N ARG A 252 -15.19 -8.65 14.43
CA ARG A 252 -15.74 -8.61 15.80
C ARG A 252 -14.71 -8.09 16.81
N ARG A 253 -13.50 -8.62 16.78
CA ARG A 253 -12.41 -8.19 17.68
C ARG A 253 -12.04 -6.73 17.44
N ILE A 254 -11.95 -6.33 16.17
CA ILE A 254 -11.66 -4.95 15.80
C ILE A 254 -12.73 -4.01 16.36
N ILE A 255 -14.01 -4.24 16.08
CA ILE A 255 -15.07 -3.30 16.50
C ILE A 255 -15.31 -3.29 18.02
N ASN A 256 -15.02 -4.38 18.74
CA ASN A 256 -15.28 -4.48 20.18
C ASN A 256 -14.08 -4.08 21.05
N GLU A 257 -12.85 -4.27 20.56
CA GLU A 257 -11.64 -4.04 21.36
C GLU A 257 -10.82 -2.81 20.91
N THR A 258 -11.30 -2.07 19.91
CA THR A 258 -10.67 -0.85 19.42
C THR A 258 -11.64 0.34 19.44
N SER A 259 -11.13 1.53 19.17
CA SER A 259 -11.95 2.73 19.05
C SER A 259 -12.76 2.80 17.74
N THR A 260 -12.52 1.85 16.83
CA THR A 260 -13.03 1.90 15.46
C THR A 260 -14.37 1.19 15.31
N LYS A 261 -15.15 1.61 14.32
CA LYS A 261 -16.45 1.04 13.96
C LYS A 261 -16.49 0.94 12.44
N ILE A 262 -16.15 -0.24 11.95
CA ILE A 262 -16.05 -0.55 10.53
C ILE A 262 -17.03 -1.67 10.15
N TYR A 263 -17.24 -1.83 8.86
CA TYR A 263 -17.95 -2.95 8.26
C TYR A 263 -16.98 -3.79 7.42
N ALA A 264 -17.41 -4.99 7.07
CA ALA A 264 -16.87 -5.77 5.98
C ALA A 264 -17.64 -5.40 4.69
N SER A 265 -17.01 -4.71 3.75
CA SER A 265 -17.70 -4.17 2.57
C SER A 265 -17.55 -4.99 1.29
N ARG A 266 -18.59 -4.98 0.46
CA ARG A 266 -18.55 -5.34 -0.96
C ARG A 266 -19.13 -4.22 -1.81
N THR A 267 -18.44 -3.85 -2.88
CA THR A 267 -18.93 -2.83 -3.83
C THR A 267 -19.07 -3.45 -5.21
N LEU A 268 -20.26 -3.41 -5.80
CA LEU A 268 -20.50 -3.83 -7.19
C LEU A 268 -20.36 -2.65 -8.14
N LEU A 269 -19.71 -2.89 -9.28
CA LEU A 269 -19.50 -1.88 -10.31
C LEU A 269 -19.88 -2.42 -11.69
N PHE A 270 -20.35 -1.52 -12.56
CA PHE A 270 -20.66 -1.80 -13.96
C PHE A 270 -19.69 -1.05 -14.88
N LEU A 271 -19.15 -1.75 -15.87
CA LEU A 271 -18.37 -1.15 -16.96
C LEU A 271 -19.31 -0.59 -18.03
N GLN A 272 -19.28 0.72 -18.16
CA GLN A 272 -20.09 1.47 -19.12
C GLN A 272 -19.49 1.37 -20.53
N ASP A 273 -20.29 1.70 -21.54
CA ASP A 273 -19.85 1.66 -22.95
C ASP A 273 -18.78 2.71 -23.28
N ASP A 274 -18.64 3.73 -22.43
CA ASP A 274 -17.60 4.75 -22.54
C ASP A 274 -16.30 4.38 -21.81
N GLY A 275 -16.19 3.14 -21.31
CA GLY A 275 -15.01 2.60 -20.66
C GLY A 275 -14.89 2.90 -19.16
N THR A 276 -15.80 3.71 -18.59
CA THR A 276 -15.76 4.06 -17.16
C THR A 276 -16.49 3.06 -16.28
N LEU A 277 -16.12 3.00 -15.00
CA LEU A 277 -16.83 2.20 -14.00
C LEU A 277 -17.88 3.04 -13.28
N LYS A 278 -19.08 2.47 -13.13
CA LYS A 278 -20.20 3.04 -12.37
C LYS A 278 -20.49 2.16 -11.14
N PRO A 279 -20.43 2.68 -9.91
CA PRO A 279 -20.83 1.91 -8.73
C PRO A 279 -22.34 1.64 -8.76
N LEU A 280 -22.74 0.43 -8.38
CA LEU A 280 -24.13 -0.04 -8.43
C LEU A 280 -24.73 -0.21 -7.02
N ALA A 281 -23.97 -0.82 -6.12
CA ALA A 281 -24.41 -1.13 -4.77
C ALA A 281 -23.20 -1.32 -3.84
N ILE A 282 -23.38 -0.99 -2.57
CA ILE A 282 -22.45 -1.29 -1.48
C ILE A 282 -23.19 -2.12 -0.43
N GLU A 283 -22.67 -3.31 -0.13
CA GLU A 283 -23.08 -4.10 1.01
C GLU A 283 -22.13 -3.83 2.17
N LEU A 284 -22.68 -3.51 3.35
CA LEU A 284 -21.93 -3.35 4.59
C LEU A 284 -22.35 -4.43 5.57
N SER A 285 -21.46 -5.40 5.78
CA SER A 285 -21.68 -6.54 6.67
C SER A 285 -21.04 -6.32 8.04
N TRP A 286 -21.70 -6.78 9.10
CA TRP A 286 -21.14 -6.80 10.45
C TRP A 286 -21.44 -8.14 11.15
N PRO A 287 -20.65 -8.51 12.18
CA PRO A 287 -20.78 -9.80 12.83
C PRO A 287 -22.13 -9.91 13.55
N HIS A 288 -22.77 -11.08 13.49
CA HIS A 288 -24.04 -11.32 14.19
C HIS A 288 -23.87 -11.22 15.72
N ASP A 289 -24.79 -10.60 16.46
CA ASP A 289 -24.60 -10.30 17.89
C ASP A 289 -24.29 -11.54 18.75
N ASN A 290 -24.91 -12.68 18.45
CA ASN A 290 -24.74 -13.94 19.18
C ASN A 290 -23.44 -14.72 18.88
N GLY A 291 -22.60 -14.27 17.94
CA GLY A 291 -21.33 -14.93 17.60
C GLY A 291 -21.15 -15.15 16.09
N ASP A 292 -19.90 -15.38 15.67
CA ASP A 292 -19.53 -15.47 14.26
C ASP A 292 -20.13 -16.70 13.56
N GLN A 293 -20.35 -17.80 14.29
CA GLN A 293 -20.95 -19.03 13.78
C GLN A 293 -22.39 -18.87 13.30
N PHE A 294 -23.05 -17.74 13.63
CA PHE A 294 -24.42 -17.45 13.23
C PHE A 294 -24.53 -16.63 11.93
N GLY A 295 -23.41 -16.23 11.32
CA GLY A 295 -23.44 -15.41 10.12
C GLY A 295 -23.03 -13.96 10.35
N CYS A 296 -23.27 -13.15 9.32
CA CYS A 296 -23.23 -11.70 9.41
C CYS A 296 -24.62 -11.11 9.20
N GLU A 297 -24.87 -9.99 9.85
CA GLU A 297 -25.94 -9.07 9.44
C GLU A 297 -25.40 -8.16 8.34
N SER A 298 -26.26 -7.67 7.45
CA SER A 298 -25.83 -6.84 6.33
C SER A 298 -26.95 -5.91 5.85
N GLU A 299 -26.56 -4.70 5.48
CA GLU A 299 -27.42 -3.74 4.78
C GLU A 299 -26.81 -3.40 3.41
N VAL A 300 -27.69 -3.18 2.43
CA VAL A 300 -27.29 -2.82 1.06
C VAL A 300 -27.71 -1.38 0.79
N TYR A 301 -26.79 -0.59 0.28
CA TYR A 301 -26.99 0.80 -0.11
C TYR A 301 -26.77 0.94 -1.61
N THR A 302 -27.61 1.73 -2.26
CA THR A 302 -27.55 2.02 -3.70
C THR A 302 -27.34 3.52 -3.93
N PRO A 303 -26.77 3.93 -5.08
CA PRO A 303 -26.60 5.34 -5.41
C PRO A 303 -27.90 6.13 -5.31
N SER A 304 -27.86 7.28 -4.64
CA SER A 304 -28.96 8.23 -4.56
C SER A 304 -28.44 9.66 -4.53
N SER A 305 -29.16 10.57 -5.17
CA SER A 305 -28.89 12.01 -5.17
C SER A 305 -29.92 12.80 -4.36
N GLN A 306 -30.88 12.13 -3.72
CA GLN A 306 -32.00 12.76 -3.03
C GLN A 306 -31.80 12.79 -1.52
N HIS A 307 -32.23 13.90 -0.90
CA HIS A 307 -32.36 14.09 0.55
C HIS A 307 -31.26 13.43 1.40
N VAL A 308 -31.66 12.64 2.40
CA VAL A 308 -30.74 12.01 3.37
C VAL A 308 -30.05 10.79 2.76
N GLU A 309 -30.69 10.15 1.78
CA GLU A 309 -30.21 8.97 1.05
C GLU A 309 -28.90 9.27 0.32
N SER A 310 -28.74 10.48 -0.23
CA SER A 310 -27.46 10.93 -0.81
C SER A 310 -26.32 10.97 0.21
N SER A 311 -26.64 11.31 1.46
CA SER A 311 -25.66 11.37 2.55
C SER A 311 -25.35 9.97 3.10
N ILE A 312 -26.35 9.07 3.14
CA ILE A 312 -26.19 7.65 3.46
C ILE A 312 -25.29 6.97 2.42
N TRP A 313 -25.52 7.23 1.13
CA TRP A 313 -24.69 6.72 0.05
C TRP A 313 -23.24 7.21 0.16
N GLN A 314 -23.04 8.51 0.45
CA GLN A 314 -21.71 9.05 0.68
C GLN A 314 -21.01 8.39 1.88
N LEU A 315 -21.74 8.10 2.97
CA LEU A 315 -21.20 7.35 4.12
C LEU A 315 -20.87 5.89 3.75
N ALA A 316 -21.68 5.23 2.93
CA ALA A 316 -21.40 3.88 2.45
C ALA A 316 -20.07 3.82 1.68
N LYS A 317 -19.84 4.79 0.77
CA LYS A 317 -18.55 4.94 0.07
C LYS A 317 -17.39 5.19 1.04
N THR A 318 -17.59 5.98 2.10
CA THR A 318 -16.59 6.20 3.16
C THR A 318 -16.19 4.90 3.84
N TYR A 319 -17.14 4.03 4.20
CA TYR A 319 -16.81 2.75 4.84
C TYR A 319 -16.02 1.82 3.91
N VAL A 320 -16.33 1.83 2.61
CA VAL A 320 -15.52 1.14 1.60
C VAL A 320 -14.11 1.72 1.54
N ALA A 321 -13.97 3.05 1.51
CA ALA A 321 -12.67 3.72 1.47
C ALA A 321 -11.84 3.44 2.74
N VAL A 322 -12.47 3.27 3.91
CA VAL A 322 -11.78 2.84 5.16
C VAL A 322 -11.26 1.41 5.05
N ASN A 323 -12.08 0.47 4.57
CA ASN A 323 -11.64 -0.89 4.33
C ASN A 323 -10.47 -0.93 3.33
N ASP A 324 -10.63 -0.22 2.21
CA ASP A 324 -9.64 -0.19 1.14
C ASP A 324 -8.34 0.49 1.57
N SER A 325 -8.40 1.54 2.39
CA SER A 325 -7.21 2.20 2.94
C SER A 325 -6.45 1.28 3.90
N GLY A 326 -7.14 0.53 4.75
CA GLY A 326 -6.48 -0.45 5.62
C GLY A 326 -5.88 -1.61 4.82
N PHE A 327 -6.60 -2.14 3.84
CA PHE A 327 -6.09 -3.20 2.95
C PHE A 327 -4.89 -2.71 2.14
N HIS A 328 -4.98 -1.51 1.56
CA HIS A 328 -3.89 -0.87 0.84
C HIS A 328 -2.62 -0.78 1.68
N ASN A 329 -2.69 -0.14 2.86
CA ASN A 329 -1.51 0.10 3.69
C ASN A 329 -0.86 -1.20 4.18
N LEU A 330 -1.67 -2.16 4.66
CA LEU A 330 -1.16 -3.38 5.31
C LEU A 330 -0.88 -4.54 4.35
N VAL A 331 -1.54 -4.56 3.20
CA VAL A 331 -1.52 -5.70 2.27
C VAL A 331 -0.90 -5.30 0.95
N SER A 332 -1.54 -4.40 0.20
CA SER A 332 -1.05 -4.01 -1.14
C SER A 332 0.33 -3.37 -1.07
N HIS A 333 0.57 -2.54 -0.06
CA HIS A 333 1.82 -1.85 0.18
C HIS A 333 2.74 -2.69 1.08
N TRP A 334 2.55 -2.66 2.41
CA TRP A 334 3.48 -3.28 3.35
C TRP A 334 3.76 -4.78 3.08
N LEU A 335 2.71 -5.62 3.01
CA LEU A 335 2.94 -7.05 2.85
C LEU A 335 3.50 -7.40 1.48
N ARG A 336 2.84 -6.93 0.41
CA ARG A 336 3.13 -7.36 -0.97
C ARG A 336 4.32 -6.67 -1.62
N THR A 337 4.93 -5.67 -0.96
CA THR A 337 6.21 -5.10 -1.37
C THR A 337 7.25 -5.23 -0.26
N HIS A 338 7.17 -4.42 0.78
CA HIS A 338 8.18 -4.33 1.85
C HIS A 338 8.51 -5.68 2.49
N ALA A 339 7.51 -6.37 3.04
CA ALA A 339 7.75 -7.58 3.82
C ALA A 339 8.18 -8.77 2.96
N VAL A 340 7.57 -8.95 1.77
CA VAL A 340 7.90 -10.07 0.89
C VAL A 340 9.24 -9.92 0.19
N ILE A 341 9.73 -8.69 -0.03
CA ILE A 341 11.00 -8.50 -0.74
C ILE A 341 12.23 -8.65 0.18
N GLU A 342 12.12 -8.33 1.49
CA GLU A 342 13.24 -8.38 2.44
C GLU A 342 13.96 -9.76 2.50
N PRO A 343 13.24 -10.91 2.48
CA PRO A 343 13.88 -12.22 2.33
C PRO A 343 14.79 -12.37 1.10
N PHE A 344 14.42 -11.78 -0.04
CA PHE A 344 15.22 -11.84 -1.26
C PHE A 344 16.51 -11.04 -1.12
N VAL A 345 16.48 -9.90 -0.41
CA VAL A 345 17.68 -9.11 -0.09
C VAL A 345 18.66 -9.95 0.74
N ILE A 346 18.15 -10.59 1.80
CA ILE A 346 18.95 -11.39 2.72
C ILE A 346 19.55 -12.60 2.00
N ALA A 347 18.75 -13.36 1.25
CA ALA A 347 19.22 -14.54 0.53
C ALA A 347 20.27 -14.18 -0.53
N THR A 348 20.05 -13.08 -1.27
CA THR A 348 20.96 -12.64 -2.34
C THR A 348 22.34 -12.33 -1.79
N ASN A 349 22.42 -11.54 -0.71
CA ASN A 349 23.70 -11.18 -0.07
C ASN A 349 24.38 -12.37 0.63
N ARG A 350 23.62 -13.41 1.03
CA ARG A 350 24.17 -14.60 1.71
C ARG A 350 24.68 -15.68 0.77
N GLN A 351 24.06 -15.81 -0.41
CA GLN A 351 24.23 -16.99 -1.26
C GLN A 351 24.78 -16.67 -2.65
N LEU A 352 24.69 -15.43 -3.11
CA LEU A 352 25.24 -15.01 -4.40
C LEU A 352 26.43 -14.07 -4.16
N SER A 353 27.58 -14.40 -4.72
CA SER A 353 28.76 -13.54 -4.69
C SER A 353 28.45 -12.19 -5.35
N VAL A 354 29.12 -11.11 -4.93
CA VAL A 354 29.05 -9.80 -5.61
C VAL A 354 29.47 -9.88 -7.10
N LEU A 355 30.22 -10.91 -7.48
CA LEU A 355 30.60 -11.21 -8.86
C LEU A 355 29.51 -11.95 -9.64
N HIS A 356 28.56 -12.59 -8.95
CA HIS A 356 27.53 -13.42 -9.55
C HIS A 356 26.61 -12.58 -10.46
N PRO A 357 26.27 -13.04 -11.67
CA PRO A 357 25.46 -12.25 -12.59
C PRO A 357 24.07 -11.93 -12.02
N ILE A 358 23.42 -12.85 -11.33
CA ILE A 358 22.10 -12.60 -10.71
C ILE A 358 22.19 -11.64 -9.52
N HIS A 359 23.30 -11.63 -8.76
CA HIS A 359 23.53 -10.61 -7.74
C HIS A 359 23.58 -9.22 -8.38
N LYS A 360 24.41 -9.06 -9.43
CA LYS A 360 24.51 -7.79 -10.16
C LYS A 360 23.21 -7.35 -10.82
N LEU A 361 22.34 -8.27 -11.20
CA LEU A 361 21.02 -7.96 -11.76
C LEU A 361 20.06 -7.44 -10.69
N LEU A 362 19.97 -8.13 -9.55
CA LEU A 362 18.95 -7.87 -8.54
C LEU A 362 19.33 -6.82 -7.51
N HIS A 363 20.62 -6.67 -7.19
CA HIS A 363 21.10 -5.78 -6.12
C HIS A 363 20.58 -4.32 -6.21
N PRO A 364 20.53 -3.65 -7.38
CA PRO A 364 19.95 -2.30 -7.47
C PRO A 364 18.50 -2.22 -6.99
N HIS A 365 17.77 -3.32 -7.08
CA HIS A 365 16.36 -3.42 -6.71
C HIS A 365 16.14 -3.74 -5.22
N PHE A 366 17.22 -3.85 -4.45
CA PHE A 366 17.19 -4.09 -3.01
C PHE A 366 17.70 -2.93 -2.18
N HIS A 367 18.29 -1.93 -2.84
CA HIS A 367 18.84 -0.74 -2.20
C HIS A 367 17.82 -0.12 -1.23
N ASP A 368 18.27 0.26 -0.03
CA ASP A 368 17.48 0.88 1.04
C ASP A 368 16.39 0.00 1.70
N THR A 369 16.02 -1.13 1.11
CA THR A 369 14.83 -1.87 1.53
C THR A 369 14.94 -2.46 2.94
N MET A 370 16.10 -3.03 3.31
CA MET A 370 16.28 -3.55 4.66
C MET A 370 16.23 -2.44 5.71
N TYR A 371 16.80 -1.28 5.40
CA TYR A 371 16.87 -0.17 6.35
C TYR A 371 15.50 0.48 6.56
N VAL A 372 14.76 0.79 5.50
CA VAL A 372 13.42 1.36 5.63
C VAL A 372 12.49 0.40 6.38
N ASN A 373 12.57 -0.91 6.10
CA ASN A 373 11.82 -1.91 6.84
C ASN A 373 12.22 -1.98 8.32
N ALA A 374 13.51 -1.86 8.63
CA ALA A 374 13.98 -1.86 10.01
C ALA A 374 13.45 -0.66 10.79
N VAL A 375 13.47 0.54 10.19
CA VAL A 375 12.89 1.76 10.76
C VAL A 375 11.37 1.61 10.92
N ALA A 376 10.68 1.10 9.90
CA ALA A 376 9.24 0.84 9.95
C ALA A 376 8.86 -0.09 11.11
N ARG A 377 9.63 -1.16 11.36
CA ARG A 377 9.44 -2.03 12.54
C ARG A 377 9.67 -1.31 13.87
N GLN A 378 10.42 -0.21 13.88
CA GLN A 378 10.67 0.57 15.09
C GLN A 378 9.60 1.64 15.38
N ILE A 379 9.06 2.30 14.36
CA ILE A 379 8.17 3.47 14.54
C ILE A 379 6.80 3.37 13.86
N LEU A 380 6.65 2.54 12.83
CA LEU A 380 5.46 2.47 11.99
C LEU A 380 4.56 1.30 12.39
N VAL A 381 5.02 0.06 12.20
CA VAL A 381 4.22 -1.18 12.32
C VAL A 381 4.29 -1.84 13.70
N ASN A 382 4.90 -1.17 14.68
CA ASN A 382 5.02 -1.68 16.04
C ASN A 382 3.80 -1.38 16.91
N ALA A 383 3.74 -2.02 18.07
CA ALA A 383 2.76 -1.72 19.12
C ALA A 383 2.79 -0.23 19.49
N GLY A 384 1.65 0.45 19.30
CA GLY A 384 1.50 1.89 19.49
C GLY A 384 2.28 2.77 18.51
N GLY A 385 2.76 2.19 17.41
CA GLY A 385 3.41 2.86 16.28
C GLY A 385 2.43 3.72 15.48
N LEU A 386 2.94 4.37 14.43
CA LEU A 386 2.14 5.28 13.61
C LEU A 386 0.98 4.57 12.92
N LEU A 387 1.20 3.38 12.36
CA LEU A 387 0.18 2.65 11.62
C LEU A 387 -0.97 2.23 12.55
N GLU A 388 -0.67 1.63 13.71
CA GLU A 388 -1.73 1.26 14.69
C GLU A 388 -2.55 2.47 15.19
N LYS A 389 -2.02 3.69 15.07
CA LYS A 389 -2.73 4.92 15.49
C LYS A 389 -3.57 5.53 14.38
N THR A 390 -3.29 5.20 13.11
CA THR A 390 -3.84 5.90 11.95
C THR A 390 -4.63 4.99 11.02
N VAL A 391 -4.64 3.67 11.18
CA VAL A 391 -5.51 2.76 10.42
C VAL A 391 -6.44 1.94 11.32
N PHE A 392 -7.59 1.55 10.77
CA PHE A 392 -8.68 0.98 11.56
C PHE A 392 -8.37 -0.31 12.35
N PRO A 393 -7.49 -1.23 11.90
CA PRO A 393 -7.27 -2.46 12.67
C PRO A 393 -6.56 -2.22 14.01
N GLU A 394 -5.97 -1.03 14.21
CA GLU A 394 -5.17 -0.67 15.39
C GLU A 394 -4.19 -1.81 15.76
N LYS A 395 -4.28 -2.35 16.99
CA LYS A 395 -3.43 -3.44 17.51
C LYS A 395 -3.50 -4.77 16.74
N PHE A 396 -4.50 -4.96 15.87
CA PHE A 396 -4.66 -6.17 15.04
C PHE A 396 -4.04 -6.04 13.65
N SER A 397 -3.47 -4.89 13.31
CA SER A 397 -2.96 -4.57 11.96
C SER A 397 -2.01 -5.64 11.41
N MET A 398 -0.98 -5.99 12.16
CA MET A 398 0.05 -6.91 11.70
C MET A 398 -0.39 -8.38 11.76
N GLU A 399 -1.28 -8.73 12.69
CA GLU A 399 -1.93 -10.05 12.74
C GLU A 399 -2.79 -10.26 11.48
N TRP A 400 -3.55 -9.23 11.07
CA TRP A 400 -4.38 -9.27 9.87
C TRP A 400 -3.54 -9.43 8.60
N SER A 401 -2.43 -8.70 8.49
CA SER A 401 -1.45 -8.87 7.40
C SER A 401 -0.93 -10.31 7.33
N SER A 402 -0.61 -10.92 8.47
CA SER A 402 -0.19 -12.33 8.56
C SER A 402 -1.28 -13.32 8.13
N ALA A 403 -2.53 -13.10 8.53
CA ALA A 403 -3.65 -13.93 8.08
C ALA A 403 -3.79 -13.93 6.54
N ILE A 404 -3.56 -12.77 5.90
CA ILE A 404 -3.63 -12.63 4.45
C ILE A 404 -2.43 -13.25 3.73
N TYR A 405 -1.24 -13.21 4.33
CA TYR A 405 -0.04 -13.87 3.78
C TYR A 405 -0.21 -15.37 3.55
N LYS A 406 -1.10 -16.04 4.29
CA LYS A 406 -1.48 -17.44 4.05
C LYS A 406 -1.86 -17.70 2.58
N ASN A 407 -2.51 -16.73 1.93
CA ASN A 407 -2.96 -16.81 0.55
C ASN A 407 -2.02 -16.13 -0.46
N TRP A 408 -0.84 -15.68 -0.04
CA TRP A 408 0.16 -15.10 -0.94
C TRP A 408 0.82 -16.20 -1.77
N ILE A 409 1.03 -15.94 -3.07
CA ILE A 409 1.59 -16.89 -4.03
C ILE A 409 2.58 -16.13 -4.91
N PHE A 410 3.85 -16.55 -4.90
CA PHE A 410 4.93 -15.80 -5.56
C PHE A 410 4.71 -15.64 -7.09
N PRO A 411 4.43 -16.71 -7.88
CA PRO A 411 4.19 -16.54 -9.32
C PRO A 411 3.00 -15.64 -9.66
N GLU A 412 2.01 -15.54 -8.78
CA GLU A 412 0.84 -14.68 -8.98
C GLU A 412 1.12 -13.20 -8.70
N GLN A 413 2.34 -12.84 -8.27
CA GLN A 413 2.75 -11.44 -8.17
C GLN A 413 3.22 -10.88 -9.53
N ALA A 414 3.39 -11.74 -10.54
CA ALA A 414 3.63 -11.30 -11.91
C ALA A 414 2.38 -10.57 -12.45
N LEU A 415 2.55 -9.36 -12.99
CA LEU A 415 1.42 -8.51 -13.38
C LEU A 415 0.41 -9.20 -14.33
N PRO A 416 0.84 -9.87 -15.43
CA PRO A 416 -0.12 -10.55 -16.31
C PRO A 416 -0.91 -11.65 -15.58
N VAL A 417 -0.25 -12.39 -14.67
CA VAL A 417 -0.86 -13.47 -13.90
C VAL A 417 -1.86 -12.92 -12.89
N ASP A 418 -1.53 -11.85 -12.19
CA ASP A 418 -2.45 -11.15 -11.27
C ASP A 418 -3.70 -10.65 -12.00
N LEU A 419 -3.53 -9.99 -13.16
CA LEU A 419 -4.65 -9.47 -13.95
C LEU A 419 -5.60 -10.58 -14.39
N ILE A 420 -5.07 -11.73 -14.85
CA ILE A 420 -5.88 -12.90 -15.22
C ILE A 420 -6.58 -13.48 -13.98
N LYS A 421 -5.85 -13.64 -12.86
CA LYS A 421 -6.40 -14.17 -11.61
C LYS A 421 -7.59 -13.34 -11.11
N ARG A 422 -7.46 -12.02 -11.13
CA ARG A 422 -8.54 -11.09 -10.75
C ARG A 422 -9.65 -11.02 -11.80
N GLY A 423 -9.43 -11.59 -12.99
CA GLY A 423 -10.36 -11.52 -14.12
C GLY A 423 -10.37 -10.17 -14.81
N MET A 424 -9.34 -9.35 -14.62
CA MET A 424 -9.17 -8.05 -15.27
C MET A 424 -8.56 -8.16 -16.67
N ALA A 425 -8.00 -9.32 -17.00
CA ALA A 425 -7.49 -9.66 -18.32
C ALA A 425 -7.78 -11.12 -18.68
N VAL A 426 -7.66 -11.43 -19.96
CA VAL A 426 -7.66 -12.80 -20.50
C VAL A 426 -6.38 -13.03 -21.30
N GLU A 427 -5.94 -14.27 -21.39
CA GLU A 427 -4.83 -14.63 -22.28
C GLU A 427 -5.19 -14.31 -23.73
N ASP A 428 -4.26 -13.68 -24.42
CA ASP A 428 -4.39 -13.32 -25.83
C ASP A 428 -2.99 -13.28 -26.45
N PRO A 429 -2.53 -14.39 -27.08
CA PRO A 429 -1.21 -14.46 -27.70
C PRO A 429 -1.00 -13.46 -28.85
N SER A 430 -2.08 -12.88 -29.39
CA SER A 430 -2.01 -11.84 -30.43
C SER A 430 -1.79 -10.43 -29.85
N SER A 431 -2.06 -10.23 -28.55
CA SER A 431 -1.79 -8.99 -27.85
C SER A 431 -0.28 -8.81 -27.62
N PRO A 432 0.26 -7.56 -27.69
CA PRO A 432 1.68 -7.29 -27.47
C PRO A 432 2.25 -7.84 -26.14
N HIS A 433 1.40 -7.97 -25.12
CA HIS A 433 1.79 -8.42 -23.78
C HIS A 433 1.32 -9.85 -23.47
N GLY A 434 0.76 -10.57 -24.46
CA GLY A 434 0.20 -11.92 -24.28
C GLY A 434 -1.12 -11.96 -23.50
N VAL A 435 -1.65 -10.80 -23.10
CA VAL A 435 -2.93 -10.65 -22.40
C VAL A 435 -3.72 -9.47 -22.96
N ARG A 436 -5.05 -9.58 -22.94
CA ARG A 436 -5.97 -8.50 -23.30
C ARG A 436 -6.78 -8.09 -22.08
N LEU A 437 -6.75 -6.79 -21.77
CA LEU A 437 -7.52 -6.21 -20.66
C LEU A 437 -9.03 -6.28 -20.95
N LEU A 438 -9.83 -6.51 -19.92
CA LEU A 438 -11.30 -6.45 -20.01
C LEU A 438 -11.83 -5.04 -19.76
N VAL A 439 -11.06 -4.21 -19.05
CA VAL A 439 -11.23 -2.77 -19.01
C VAL A 439 -10.06 -2.19 -19.80
N GLU A 440 -10.32 -1.76 -21.04
CA GLU A 440 -9.26 -1.33 -21.96
C GLU A 440 -8.49 -0.13 -21.40
N ASP A 441 -9.19 0.88 -20.92
CA ASP A 441 -8.63 2.04 -20.22
C ASP A 441 -8.53 1.78 -18.71
N TYR A 442 -7.73 0.79 -18.31
CA TYR A 442 -7.35 0.55 -16.91
C TYR A 442 -5.92 1.06 -16.70
N PRO A 443 -5.72 2.30 -16.19
CA PRO A 443 -4.43 2.98 -16.30
C PRO A 443 -3.26 2.26 -15.62
N TYR A 444 -3.46 1.72 -14.40
CA TYR A 444 -2.45 0.90 -13.73
C TYR A 444 -2.03 -0.32 -14.57
N ALA A 445 -3.00 -1.04 -15.12
CA ALA A 445 -2.72 -2.28 -15.84
C ALA A 445 -2.11 -2.00 -17.23
N ALA A 446 -2.66 -1.03 -17.96
CA ALA A 446 -2.17 -0.66 -19.29
C ALA A 446 -0.72 -0.16 -19.23
N ASP A 447 -0.42 0.77 -18.32
CA ASP A 447 0.94 1.30 -18.15
C ASP A 447 1.87 0.24 -17.53
N GLY A 448 1.37 -0.51 -16.55
CA GLY A 448 2.12 -1.55 -15.88
C GLY A 448 2.57 -2.66 -16.83
N LEU A 449 1.75 -3.03 -17.82
CA LEU A 449 2.09 -4.07 -18.80
C LEU A 449 3.24 -3.64 -19.74
N GLU A 450 3.34 -2.34 -20.06
CA GLU A 450 4.47 -1.77 -20.79
C GLU A 450 5.76 -1.88 -19.97
N VAL A 451 5.71 -1.45 -18.70
CA VAL A 451 6.86 -1.49 -17.79
C VAL A 451 7.29 -2.95 -17.52
N TRP A 452 6.34 -3.84 -17.23
CA TRP A 452 6.57 -5.27 -17.04
C TRP A 452 7.26 -5.89 -18.26
N SER A 453 6.79 -5.58 -19.47
CA SER A 453 7.37 -6.12 -20.70
C SER A 453 8.79 -5.61 -20.95
N ALA A 454 9.07 -4.35 -20.61
CA ALA A 454 10.41 -3.79 -20.67
C ALA A 454 11.36 -4.48 -19.67
N ILE A 455 10.92 -4.67 -18.41
CA ILE A 455 11.69 -5.41 -17.39
C ILE A 455 11.95 -6.84 -17.87
N LYS A 456 10.92 -7.55 -18.34
CA LYS A 456 11.04 -8.93 -18.81
C LYS A 456 12.01 -9.07 -19.98
N THR A 457 11.98 -8.12 -20.92
CA THR A 457 12.92 -8.08 -22.05
C THR A 457 14.35 -7.87 -21.56
N TRP A 458 14.57 -6.91 -20.64
CA TRP A 458 15.87 -6.67 -20.02
C TRP A 458 16.41 -7.92 -19.31
N VAL A 459 15.61 -8.54 -18.45
CA VAL A 459 15.98 -9.76 -17.72
C VAL A 459 16.27 -10.91 -18.68
N LYS A 460 15.47 -11.06 -19.73
CA LYS A 460 15.68 -12.09 -20.76
C LYS A 460 17.00 -11.91 -21.49
N ASP A 461 17.30 -10.69 -21.95
CA ASP A 461 18.56 -10.37 -22.64
C ASP A 461 19.76 -10.61 -21.71
N TYR A 462 19.63 -10.23 -20.43
CA TYR A 462 20.65 -10.44 -19.39
C TYR A 462 20.88 -11.92 -19.06
N CYS A 463 19.84 -12.65 -18.68
CA CYS A 463 19.94 -14.06 -18.29
C CYS A 463 20.37 -14.94 -19.47
N SER A 464 19.93 -14.64 -20.70
CA SER A 464 20.36 -15.39 -21.90
C SER A 464 21.83 -15.13 -22.27
N PHE A 465 22.42 -14.03 -21.79
CA PHE A 465 23.86 -13.80 -21.94
C PHE A 465 24.67 -14.75 -21.06
N TYR A 466 24.34 -14.87 -19.76
CA TYR A 466 25.10 -15.69 -18.80
C TYR A 466 24.71 -17.18 -18.81
N TYR A 467 23.42 -17.51 -19.04
CA TYR A 467 22.91 -18.88 -19.03
C TYR A 467 22.46 -19.29 -20.44
N LYS A 468 23.33 -20.00 -21.17
CA LYS A 468 23.05 -20.43 -22.55
C LYS A 468 22.05 -21.58 -22.67
N THR A 469 21.97 -22.41 -21.63
CA THR A 469 21.13 -23.60 -21.58
C THR A 469 20.54 -23.77 -20.18
N ASP A 470 19.45 -24.54 -20.06
CA ASP A 470 18.88 -24.90 -18.76
C ASP A 470 19.89 -25.64 -17.88
N LYS A 471 20.76 -26.45 -18.49
CA LYS A 471 21.85 -27.13 -17.78
C LYS A 471 22.78 -26.15 -17.07
N ALA A 472 23.04 -24.97 -17.63
CA ALA A 472 23.85 -23.95 -16.97
C ALA A 472 23.19 -23.45 -15.67
N VAL A 473 21.86 -23.27 -15.67
CA VAL A 473 21.08 -22.91 -14.48
C VAL A 473 21.15 -24.04 -13.45
N GLN A 474 20.97 -25.29 -13.87
CA GLN A 474 21.00 -26.47 -12.99
C GLN A 474 22.37 -26.72 -12.35
N MET A 475 23.45 -26.36 -13.05
CA MET A 475 24.82 -26.53 -12.57
C MET A 475 25.27 -25.41 -11.63
N ASP A 476 24.59 -24.27 -11.61
CA ASP A 476 24.93 -23.12 -10.78
C ASP A 476 24.62 -23.38 -9.29
N THR A 477 25.67 -23.58 -8.49
CA THR A 477 25.54 -23.92 -7.07
C THR A 477 25.16 -22.76 -6.18
N GLU A 478 25.57 -21.53 -6.53
CA GLU A 478 25.18 -20.31 -5.79
C GLU A 478 23.69 -20.07 -6.01
N LEU A 479 23.22 -20.12 -7.27
CA LEU A 479 21.81 -19.92 -7.61
C LEU A 479 20.88 -20.96 -6.95
N LYS A 480 21.30 -22.24 -6.94
CA LYS A 480 20.55 -23.30 -6.22
C LYS A 480 20.48 -23.04 -4.72
N SER A 481 21.57 -22.61 -4.11
CA SER A 481 21.62 -22.35 -2.66
C SER A 481 20.82 -21.12 -2.29
N TRP A 482 20.89 -20.07 -3.11
CA TRP A 482 20.07 -18.86 -3.02
C TRP A 482 18.58 -19.17 -3.03
N TRP A 483 18.12 -19.89 -4.06
CA TRP A 483 16.69 -20.19 -4.19
C TRP A 483 16.19 -21.13 -3.10
N LYS A 484 17.00 -22.11 -2.73
CA LYS A 484 16.71 -23.02 -1.61
C LYS A 484 16.56 -22.26 -0.30
N GLU A 485 17.55 -21.43 0.07
CA GLU A 485 17.52 -20.67 1.33
C GLU A 485 16.34 -19.69 1.36
N LEU A 486 16.10 -18.97 0.26
CA LEU A 486 14.96 -18.06 0.14
C LEU A 486 13.63 -18.78 0.42
N ARG A 487 13.40 -19.95 -0.20
CA ARG A 487 12.16 -20.71 -0.04
C ARG A 487 12.04 -21.33 1.35
N GLU A 488 13.10 -21.99 1.82
CA GLU A 488 13.08 -22.82 3.03
C GLU A 488 13.22 -22.01 4.32
N GLU A 489 13.92 -20.86 4.27
CA GLU A 489 14.15 -19.98 5.42
C GLU A 489 13.41 -18.66 5.25
N GLY A 490 13.68 -17.92 4.17
CA GLY A 490 13.18 -16.56 3.94
C GLY A 490 11.65 -16.45 3.88
N HIS A 491 11.02 -17.35 3.11
CA HIS A 491 9.58 -17.60 3.09
C HIS A 491 9.23 -18.96 3.71
N GLY A 492 10.01 -19.39 4.71
CA GLY A 492 10.01 -20.76 5.22
C GLY A 492 8.68 -21.32 5.75
N ASP A 493 7.73 -20.44 6.10
CA ASP A 493 6.38 -20.85 6.50
C ASP A 493 5.51 -21.34 5.34
N LYS A 494 5.96 -21.10 4.10
CA LYS A 494 5.31 -21.50 2.85
C LYS A 494 6.24 -22.35 1.97
N LYS A 495 7.29 -22.93 2.53
CA LYS A 495 8.31 -23.69 1.79
C LYS A 495 7.77 -24.92 1.06
N ASP A 496 6.71 -25.52 1.60
CA ASP A 496 6.12 -26.78 1.12
C ASP A 496 5.02 -26.54 0.07
N GLU A 497 4.74 -25.28 -0.26
CA GLU A 497 3.73 -24.93 -1.26
C GLU A 497 4.17 -25.38 -2.67
N PRO A 498 3.28 -26.02 -3.45
CA PRO A 498 3.68 -26.66 -4.72
C PRO A 498 3.95 -25.67 -5.86
N TRP A 499 3.55 -24.41 -5.70
CA TRP A 499 3.66 -23.37 -6.73
C TRP A 499 5.03 -22.70 -6.80
N TRP A 500 5.96 -23.00 -5.89
CA TRP A 500 7.32 -22.46 -5.98
C TRP A 500 7.99 -22.93 -7.29
N PRO A 501 8.51 -22.01 -8.12
CA PRO A 501 9.38 -22.36 -9.24
C PRO A 501 10.50 -23.29 -8.79
N LYS A 502 10.87 -24.28 -9.61
CA LYS A 502 11.99 -25.18 -9.27
C LYS A 502 13.35 -24.59 -9.61
N LEU A 503 13.34 -23.53 -10.43
CA LEU A 503 14.50 -22.80 -10.92
C LEU A 503 15.52 -23.74 -11.61
N GLN A 504 15.01 -24.64 -12.45
CA GLN A 504 15.80 -25.62 -13.22
C GLN A 504 15.93 -25.24 -14.69
N THR A 505 15.17 -24.25 -15.14
CA THR A 505 15.20 -23.75 -16.51
C THR A 505 15.53 -22.26 -16.55
N ARG A 506 16.03 -21.79 -17.70
CA ARG A 506 16.28 -20.37 -17.90
C ARG A 506 14.99 -19.55 -17.86
N ASP A 507 13.89 -20.09 -18.35
CA ASP A 507 12.61 -19.39 -18.34
C ASP A 507 12.08 -19.20 -16.91
N GLU A 508 12.18 -20.20 -16.04
CA GLU A 508 11.86 -20.05 -14.61
C GLU A 508 12.72 -18.97 -13.93
N LEU A 509 14.01 -18.88 -14.28
CA LEU A 509 14.91 -17.84 -13.76
C LEU A 509 14.49 -16.45 -14.26
N ILE A 510 14.17 -16.32 -15.55
CA ILE A 510 13.71 -15.06 -16.14
C ILE A 510 12.40 -14.60 -15.50
N GLU A 511 11.40 -15.47 -15.37
CA GLU A 511 10.13 -15.10 -14.73
C GLU A 511 10.32 -14.72 -13.27
N SER A 512 11.15 -15.47 -12.52
CA SER A 512 11.40 -15.19 -11.11
C SER A 512 12.10 -13.86 -10.91
N CYS A 513 13.17 -13.58 -11.67
CA CYS A 513 13.86 -12.29 -11.61
C CYS A 513 12.97 -11.13 -12.08
N THR A 514 12.18 -11.31 -13.14
CA THR A 514 11.22 -10.29 -13.61
C THR A 514 10.21 -9.95 -12.53
N THR A 515 9.66 -10.96 -11.86
CA THR A 515 8.69 -10.80 -10.76
C THR A 515 9.31 -10.07 -9.58
N ILE A 516 10.53 -10.42 -9.17
CA ILE A 516 11.25 -9.74 -8.07
C ILE A 516 11.46 -8.26 -8.40
N ILE A 517 11.97 -7.94 -9.60
CA ILE A 517 12.21 -6.56 -10.04
C ILE A 517 10.89 -5.79 -10.11
N TRP A 518 9.83 -6.38 -10.64
CA TRP A 518 8.50 -5.77 -10.69
C TRP A 518 7.96 -5.40 -9.31
N ILE A 519 8.05 -6.33 -8.34
CA ILE A 519 7.59 -6.09 -6.96
C ILE A 519 8.37 -4.93 -6.34
N ALA A 520 9.69 -4.96 -6.48
CA ALA A 520 10.59 -3.99 -5.86
C ALA A 520 10.52 -2.60 -6.47
N SER A 521 10.16 -2.49 -7.75
CA SER A 521 10.10 -1.22 -8.48
C SER A 521 8.67 -0.77 -8.75
N ALA A 522 8.11 -1.14 -9.90
CA ALA A 522 6.86 -0.59 -10.41
C ALA A 522 5.63 -0.91 -9.56
N LEU A 523 5.55 -2.11 -8.96
CA LEU A 523 4.43 -2.42 -8.05
C LEU A 523 4.46 -1.53 -6.82
N HIS A 524 5.62 -1.41 -6.16
CA HIS A 524 5.79 -0.51 -5.01
C HIS A 524 5.50 0.93 -5.38
N ALA A 525 6.06 1.44 -6.47
CA ALA A 525 5.83 2.80 -6.93
C ALA A 525 4.32 3.10 -7.09
N ALA A 526 3.58 2.19 -7.74
CA ALA A 526 2.16 2.33 -8.01
C ALA A 526 1.27 2.36 -6.75
N VAL A 527 1.71 1.73 -5.66
CA VAL A 527 0.97 1.71 -4.38
C VAL A 527 1.57 2.62 -3.31
N ASN A 528 2.71 3.26 -3.56
CA ASN A 528 3.40 4.12 -2.60
C ASN A 528 3.24 5.62 -2.92
N TYR A 529 3.65 6.06 -4.12
CA TYR A 529 3.76 7.50 -4.42
C TYR A 529 2.42 8.19 -4.68
N GLY A 530 1.33 7.41 -4.77
CA GLY A 530 -0.04 7.91 -4.79
C GLY A 530 -0.64 8.20 -3.41
N GLN A 531 0.03 7.84 -2.31
CA GLN A 531 -0.53 7.95 -0.97
C GLN A 531 -0.94 9.37 -0.61
N TYR A 532 -0.06 10.37 -0.78
CA TYR A 532 -0.43 11.76 -0.52
C TYR A 532 -1.23 12.42 -1.66
N PRO A 533 -0.91 12.23 -2.96
CA PRO A 533 -1.73 12.79 -4.04
C PRO A 533 -3.23 12.52 -3.91
N TYR A 534 -3.61 11.30 -3.53
CA TYR A 534 -5.01 10.88 -3.32
C TYR A 534 -5.47 10.96 -1.86
N GLY A 535 -4.63 10.53 -0.91
CA GLY A 535 -5.01 10.41 0.50
C GLY A 535 -4.58 11.58 1.39
N GLY A 536 -3.81 12.52 0.85
CA GLY A 536 -3.46 13.76 1.55
C GLY A 536 -4.73 14.52 1.95
N TYR A 537 -5.80 14.44 1.16
CA TYR A 537 -7.14 14.89 1.56
C TYR A 537 -7.92 13.74 2.21
N PHE A 538 -7.82 13.65 3.53
CA PHE A 538 -8.35 12.53 4.30
C PHE A 538 -9.83 12.17 4.08
N PRO A 539 -10.76 13.13 3.81
CA PRO A 539 -12.14 12.77 3.42
C PRO A 539 -12.25 11.86 2.19
N ASN A 540 -11.30 11.92 1.26
CA ASN A 540 -11.25 11.05 0.09
C ASN A 540 -10.78 9.63 0.44
N ARG A 541 -9.71 9.53 1.25
CA ARG A 541 -9.12 8.24 1.69
C ARG A 541 -9.06 8.14 3.21
N PRO A 542 -10.21 8.08 3.89
CA PRO A 542 -10.22 7.90 5.33
C PRO A 542 -9.69 6.50 5.66
N SER A 543 -8.87 6.39 6.69
CA SER A 543 -8.28 5.11 7.12
C SER A 543 -8.85 4.58 8.44
N ILE A 544 -9.72 5.36 9.10
CA ILE A 544 -10.44 5.00 10.34
C ILE A 544 -11.87 5.52 10.23
N SER A 545 -12.84 4.69 10.64
CA SER A 545 -14.19 5.12 11.01
C SER A 545 -14.47 4.83 12.49
N ARG A 546 -15.27 5.67 13.15
CA ARG A 546 -15.52 5.66 14.59
C ARG A 546 -16.98 5.48 14.97
N ARG A 547 -17.88 5.50 13.97
CA ARG A 547 -19.32 5.38 14.14
C ARG A 547 -19.87 4.46 13.08
N PHE A 548 -20.94 3.74 13.41
CA PHE A 548 -21.74 2.98 12.46
C PHE A 548 -22.70 3.90 11.70
N MET A 549 -23.30 3.38 10.63
CA MET A 549 -24.31 4.09 9.85
C MET A 549 -25.46 4.54 10.78
N PRO A 550 -25.87 5.83 10.76
CA PRO A 550 -27.03 6.28 11.51
C PRO A 550 -28.29 5.53 11.07
N LYS A 551 -29.08 5.03 12.04
CA LYS A 551 -30.34 4.31 11.77
C LYS A 551 -31.53 5.26 11.84
N GLU A 552 -32.53 5.04 11.00
CA GLU A 552 -33.76 5.83 11.04
C GLU A 552 -34.39 5.81 12.44
N GLY A 553 -34.88 6.98 12.88
CA GLY A 553 -35.45 7.15 14.22
C GLY A 553 -34.42 7.44 15.33
N THR A 554 -33.11 7.42 15.05
CA THR A 554 -32.10 7.80 16.05
C THR A 554 -31.73 9.30 15.99
N PRO A 555 -31.20 9.88 17.08
CA PRO A 555 -30.70 11.26 17.08
C PRO A 555 -29.62 11.52 16.03
N GLU A 556 -28.78 10.53 15.74
CA GLU A 556 -27.70 10.62 14.75
C GLU A 556 -28.26 10.74 13.33
N TYR A 557 -29.37 10.05 13.02
CA TYR A 557 -30.02 10.13 11.72
C TYR A 557 -30.72 11.48 11.51
N GLU A 558 -31.37 11.99 12.55
CA GLU A 558 -31.92 13.36 12.52
C GLU A 558 -30.81 14.42 12.40
N LYS A 559 -29.64 14.16 12.98
CA LYS A 559 -28.45 15.01 12.78
C LYS A 559 -27.92 14.90 11.35
N LEU A 560 -27.94 13.71 10.74
CA LEU A 560 -27.54 13.48 9.34
C LEU A 560 -28.44 14.28 8.39
N LYS A 561 -29.76 14.27 8.61
CA LYS A 561 -30.72 15.08 7.83
C LYS A 561 -30.42 16.58 7.92
N LYS A 562 -30.09 17.08 9.11
CA LYS A 562 -29.89 18.51 9.36
C LYS A 562 -28.50 19.01 8.97
N ASN A 563 -27.46 18.20 9.18
CA ASN A 563 -26.07 18.57 8.98
C ASN A 563 -25.23 17.38 8.50
N PRO A 564 -25.39 16.97 7.23
CA PRO A 564 -24.75 15.76 6.71
C PRO A 564 -23.23 15.86 6.68
N ASN A 565 -22.68 17.03 6.36
CA ASN A 565 -21.24 17.26 6.36
C ASN A 565 -20.63 17.09 7.75
N LYS A 566 -21.31 17.54 8.81
CA LYS A 566 -20.82 17.32 10.18
C LYS A 566 -20.83 15.83 10.54
N VAL A 567 -21.91 15.10 10.25
CA VAL A 567 -21.96 13.65 10.54
C VAL A 567 -20.90 12.89 9.74
N PHE A 568 -20.66 13.27 8.50
CA PHE A 568 -19.57 12.72 7.68
C PHE A 568 -18.20 12.90 8.36
N LEU A 569 -17.85 14.13 8.76
CA LEU A 569 -16.59 14.44 9.45
C LEU A 569 -16.46 13.75 10.82
N GLU A 570 -17.58 13.59 11.51
CA GLU A 570 -17.65 12.88 12.79
C GLU A 570 -17.51 11.35 12.64
N THR A 571 -17.72 10.82 11.44
CA THR A 571 -17.64 9.38 11.17
C THR A 571 -16.19 8.92 11.02
N PHE A 572 -15.30 9.70 10.39
CA PHE A 572 -13.89 9.32 10.24
C PHE A 572 -12.99 9.83 11.38
N ALA A 573 -11.69 9.58 11.28
CA ALA A 573 -10.66 9.95 12.25
C ALA A 573 -10.79 11.39 12.79
N PRO A 574 -10.56 11.64 14.10
CA PRO A 574 -10.48 12.98 14.67
C PRO A 574 -9.25 13.75 14.14
N HIS A 575 -9.17 15.04 14.47
CA HIS A 575 -8.12 15.95 13.98
C HIS A 575 -6.70 15.41 14.15
N LEU A 576 -6.34 14.98 15.35
CA LEU A 576 -4.96 14.60 15.65
C LEU A 576 -4.51 13.35 14.86
N GLN A 577 -5.39 12.35 14.76
CA GLN A 577 -5.11 11.15 13.97
C GLN A 577 -5.07 11.47 12.47
N THR A 578 -5.95 12.35 11.99
CA THR A 578 -5.94 12.83 10.61
C THR A 578 -4.61 13.51 10.27
N LEU A 579 -4.18 14.48 11.10
CA LEU A 579 -2.94 15.21 10.88
C LEU A 579 -1.71 14.28 10.97
N LEU A 580 -1.72 13.30 11.88
CA LEU A 580 -0.67 12.29 11.98
C LEU A 580 -0.62 11.40 10.74
N GLY A 581 -1.78 10.97 10.24
CA GLY A 581 -1.90 10.18 9.01
C GLY A 581 -1.41 10.94 7.78
N MET A 582 -1.85 12.20 7.63
CA MET A 582 -1.41 13.09 6.55
C MET A 582 0.10 13.32 6.58
N ALA A 583 0.64 13.62 7.76
CA ALA A 583 2.08 13.79 7.97
C ALA A 583 2.87 12.55 7.57
N LEU A 584 2.38 11.36 7.94
CA LEU A 584 3.02 10.09 7.59
C LEU A 584 3.05 9.90 6.07
N ILE A 585 1.88 9.93 5.41
CA ILE A 585 1.80 9.66 3.96
C ILE A 585 2.49 10.73 3.12
N GLU A 586 2.67 11.96 3.64
CA GLU A 586 3.48 12.99 2.99
C GLU A 586 4.95 12.55 2.91
N VAL A 587 5.50 12.07 4.03
CA VAL A 587 6.89 11.57 4.07
C VAL A 587 7.04 10.38 3.13
N LEU A 588 6.11 9.41 3.20
CA LEU A 588 6.19 8.19 2.40
C LEU A 588 6.02 8.43 0.89
N SER A 589 5.41 9.55 0.49
CA SER A 589 5.18 9.89 -0.93
C SER A 589 6.28 10.78 -1.52
N ARG A 590 7.33 11.12 -0.77
CA ARG A 590 8.42 12.00 -1.25
C ARG A 590 9.57 11.16 -1.78
N HIS A 591 10.08 11.54 -2.95
CA HIS A 591 11.35 11.04 -3.46
C HIS A 591 12.52 11.78 -2.81
N PRO A 592 13.52 11.07 -2.25
CA PRO A 592 14.74 11.70 -1.79
C PRO A 592 15.58 12.23 -2.96
N ALA A 593 16.48 13.17 -2.69
CA ALA A 593 17.27 13.84 -3.74
C ALA A 593 18.26 12.90 -4.47
N ASP A 594 18.68 11.83 -3.81
CA ASP A 594 19.63 10.83 -4.30
C ASP A 594 18.94 9.53 -4.78
N GLU A 595 17.64 9.58 -5.10
CA GLU A 595 16.91 8.40 -5.56
C GLU A 595 17.43 7.84 -6.90
N VAL A 596 17.44 6.50 -7.03
CA VAL A 596 17.87 5.80 -8.25
C VAL A 596 16.67 5.13 -8.90
N TYR A 597 16.24 5.69 -10.03
CA TYR A 597 15.08 5.24 -10.78
C TYR A 597 15.35 4.00 -11.66
N LEU A 598 14.28 3.32 -12.05
CA LEU A 598 14.30 2.12 -12.87
C LEU A 598 15.08 2.34 -14.17
N GLY A 599 15.98 1.40 -14.47
CA GLY A 599 16.87 1.48 -15.64
C GLY A 599 18.08 2.41 -15.44
N ARG A 600 18.25 3.01 -14.26
CA ARG A 600 19.47 3.72 -13.84
C ARG A 600 20.23 2.88 -12.81
N ARG A 601 21.53 3.15 -12.68
CA ARG A 601 22.40 2.60 -11.65
C ARG A 601 23.32 3.70 -11.12
N GLU A 602 23.76 3.57 -9.88
CA GLU A 602 24.65 4.54 -9.23
C GLU A 602 25.99 4.70 -9.94
N THR A 603 26.55 3.60 -10.45
CA THR A 603 27.82 3.58 -11.17
C THR A 603 27.67 3.01 -12.57
N ALA A 604 28.27 3.68 -13.55
CA ALA A 604 28.35 3.20 -14.93
C ALA A 604 29.28 1.98 -15.08
N ALA A 605 30.20 1.75 -14.14
CA ALA A 605 31.22 0.71 -14.20
C ALA A 605 30.88 -0.56 -13.39
N TRP A 606 29.58 -0.87 -13.23
CA TRP A 606 29.12 -2.03 -12.45
C TRP A 606 29.44 -3.39 -13.11
N THR A 607 29.76 -3.41 -14.40
CA THR A 607 30.27 -4.58 -15.13
C THR A 607 31.19 -4.18 -16.27
N THR A 608 32.10 -5.07 -16.66
CA THR A 608 32.95 -4.93 -17.85
C THR A 608 32.33 -5.57 -19.10
N ASP A 609 31.20 -6.27 -18.95
CA ASP A 609 30.52 -6.95 -20.05
C ASP A 609 29.81 -5.95 -20.97
N THR A 610 30.44 -5.62 -22.10
CA THR A 610 29.96 -4.58 -23.03
C THR A 610 28.57 -4.85 -23.59
N TYR A 611 28.25 -6.12 -23.91
CA TYR A 611 26.92 -6.51 -24.37
C TYR A 611 25.83 -6.18 -23.34
N ILE A 612 26.12 -6.41 -22.06
CA ILE A 612 25.19 -6.15 -20.96
C ILE A 612 24.99 -4.65 -20.74
N LEU A 613 26.07 -3.85 -20.86
CA LEU A 613 25.96 -2.39 -20.83
C LEU A 613 25.08 -1.86 -21.97
N GLN A 614 25.21 -2.42 -23.17
CA GLN A 614 24.35 -2.07 -24.32
C GLN A 614 22.90 -2.48 -24.10
N ALA A 615 22.64 -3.67 -23.56
CA ALA A 615 21.30 -4.13 -23.22
C ALA A 615 20.66 -3.25 -22.13
N SER A 616 21.44 -2.80 -21.14
CA SER A 616 20.98 -1.88 -20.10
C SER A 616 20.61 -0.52 -20.68
N GLU A 617 21.40 -0.02 -21.64
CA GLU A 617 21.10 1.23 -22.35
C GLU A 617 19.84 1.12 -23.21
N LYS A 618 19.62 -0.03 -23.87
CA LYS A 618 18.39 -0.32 -24.60
C LYS A 618 17.17 -0.34 -23.67
N PHE A 619 17.30 -0.95 -22.49
CA PHE A 619 16.25 -0.93 -21.47
C PHE A 619 15.92 0.49 -21.03
N ARG A 620 16.93 1.31 -20.75
CA ARG A 620 16.77 2.72 -20.37
C ARG A 620 16.04 3.54 -21.44
N LYS A 621 16.45 3.43 -22.71
CA LYS A 621 15.75 4.08 -23.83
C LYS A 621 14.32 3.60 -23.96
N LYS A 622 14.07 2.30 -23.73
CA LYS A 622 12.72 1.75 -23.79
C LYS A 622 11.81 2.36 -22.71
N LEU A 623 12.33 2.60 -21.51
CA LEU A 623 11.57 3.29 -20.45
C LEU A 623 11.26 4.75 -20.82
N GLU A 624 12.19 5.46 -21.48
CA GLU A 624 11.92 6.82 -21.98
C GLU A 624 10.79 6.84 -23.03
N GLU A 625 10.78 5.86 -23.95
CA GLU A 625 9.67 5.70 -24.90
C GLU A 625 8.33 5.40 -24.21
N ILE A 626 8.36 4.56 -23.17
CA ILE A 626 7.16 4.22 -22.39
C ILE A 626 6.62 5.47 -21.70
N GLU A 627 7.47 6.30 -21.09
CA GLU A 627 7.02 7.54 -20.45
C GLU A 627 6.30 8.44 -21.45
N GLU A 628 6.86 8.61 -22.65
CA GLU A 628 6.25 9.41 -23.70
C GLU A 628 4.93 8.80 -24.18
N LYS A 629 4.85 7.46 -24.29
CA LYS A 629 3.60 6.77 -24.59
C LYS A 629 2.53 7.06 -23.53
N ILE A 630 2.87 6.93 -22.25
CA ILE A 630 1.93 7.20 -21.15
C ILE A 630 1.49 8.67 -21.16
N ARG A 631 2.40 9.61 -21.42
CA ARG A 631 2.08 11.03 -21.57
C ARG A 631 1.07 11.28 -22.68
N ASN A 632 1.25 10.64 -23.83
CA ASN A 632 0.29 10.74 -24.94
C ASN A 632 -1.08 10.13 -24.58
N MET A 633 -1.10 8.99 -23.88
CA MET A 633 -2.36 8.41 -23.38
C MET A 633 -3.07 9.33 -22.38
N ASN A 634 -2.33 9.96 -21.46
CA ASN A 634 -2.90 10.92 -20.51
C ASN A 634 -3.52 12.16 -21.20
N ASN A 635 -3.10 12.48 -22.43
CA ASN A 635 -3.66 13.58 -23.23
C ASN A 635 -4.77 13.13 -24.19
N ASP A 636 -5.07 11.84 -24.29
CA ASP A 636 -6.15 11.33 -25.14
C ASP A 636 -7.49 11.40 -24.39
N GLU A 637 -8.36 12.33 -24.80
CA GLU A 637 -9.68 12.55 -24.20
C GLU A 637 -10.61 11.33 -24.28
N LYS A 638 -10.31 10.34 -25.14
CA LYS A 638 -11.05 9.07 -25.19
C LYS A 638 -10.74 8.18 -23.99
N LEU A 639 -9.58 8.33 -23.37
CA LEU A 639 -9.13 7.54 -22.22
C LEU A 639 -9.53 8.23 -20.90
N LYS A 640 -10.83 8.16 -20.59
CA LYS A 640 -11.46 8.91 -19.49
C LYS A 640 -10.94 8.56 -18.09
N ASN A 641 -10.54 7.30 -17.85
CA ASN A 641 -10.11 6.84 -16.53
C ASN A 641 -8.74 7.39 -16.12
N ARG A 642 -7.98 7.94 -17.09
CA ARG A 642 -6.63 8.46 -16.86
C ARG A 642 -6.58 9.80 -16.13
N ILE A 643 -7.64 10.60 -16.25
CA ILE A 643 -7.71 11.96 -15.67
C ILE A 643 -8.81 12.05 -14.60
N GLY A 644 -10.01 11.55 -14.93
CA GLY A 644 -11.18 11.61 -14.05
C GLY A 644 -11.72 13.02 -13.75
N PRO A 645 -12.82 13.11 -13.00
CA PRO A 645 -13.38 14.38 -12.54
C PRO A 645 -12.41 15.21 -11.70
N ALA A 646 -11.53 14.58 -10.92
CA ALA A 646 -10.54 15.26 -10.09
C ALA A 646 -9.39 15.89 -10.89
N LYS A 647 -9.35 15.66 -12.21
CA LYS A 647 -8.34 16.19 -13.14
C LYS A 647 -6.91 15.81 -12.74
N ILE A 648 -6.70 14.55 -12.35
CA ILE A 648 -5.39 14.03 -11.97
C ILE A 648 -4.90 13.06 -13.05
N PRO A 649 -3.92 13.45 -13.88
CA PRO A 649 -3.30 12.52 -14.81
C PRO A 649 -2.65 11.33 -14.09
N TYR A 650 -2.88 10.11 -14.58
CA TYR A 650 -2.24 8.93 -14.02
C TYR A 650 -0.75 8.88 -14.42
N THR A 651 0.11 9.29 -13.49
CA THR A 651 1.57 9.38 -13.70
C THR A 651 2.39 8.45 -12.82
N LEU A 652 1.76 7.61 -11.99
CA LEU A 652 2.45 6.73 -11.05
C LEU A 652 3.34 5.68 -11.73
N MET A 653 3.13 5.41 -13.01
CA MET A 653 3.94 4.51 -13.84
C MET A 653 4.94 5.23 -14.75
N TYR A 654 5.17 6.54 -14.57
CA TYR A 654 6.25 7.23 -15.27
C TYR A 654 7.58 6.74 -14.71
N PRO A 655 8.51 6.25 -15.54
CA PRO A 655 9.80 5.77 -15.05
C PRO A 655 10.64 6.83 -14.35
N SER A 656 10.57 8.10 -14.75
CA SER A 656 11.38 9.18 -14.18
C SER A 656 10.62 10.14 -13.25
N SER A 657 11.34 10.73 -12.29
CA SER A 657 10.86 11.83 -11.46
C SER A 657 12.02 12.71 -10.98
N GLU A 658 11.65 13.92 -10.55
CA GLU A 658 12.48 14.78 -9.72
C GLU A 658 12.29 14.42 -8.23
N ALA A 659 13.14 14.96 -7.36
CA ALA A 659 12.99 14.86 -5.91
C ALA A 659 11.71 15.53 -5.41
N GLY A 660 11.20 15.07 -4.26
CA GLY A 660 10.04 15.63 -3.58
C GLY A 660 8.72 14.92 -3.89
N LEU A 661 7.62 15.64 -3.70
CA LEU A 661 6.26 15.10 -3.73
C LEU A 661 5.65 15.23 -5.13
N THR A 662 5.98 14.31 -6.02
CA THR A 662 5.69 14.46 -7.46
C THR A 662 4.50 13.64 -7.96
N GLY A 663 4.15 12.54 -7.29
CA GLY A 663 3.11 11.60 -7.75
C GLY A 663 3.47 10.85 -9.03
N LYS A 664 4.78 10.65 -9.28
CA LYS A 664 5.33 9.95 -10.44
C LYS A 664 6.74 9.44 -10.14
N GLY A 665 7.30 8.58 -10.99
CA GLY A 665 8.64 8.04 -10.84
C GLY A 665 8.62 6.61 -10.31
N ILE A 666 9.42 5.74 -10.93
CA ILE A 666 9.57 4.35 -10.51
C ILE A 666 11.01 4.17 -9.99
N PRO A 667 11.24 4.15 -8.67
CA PRO A 667 12.53 3.75 -8.10
C PRO A 667 12.91 2.32 -8.49
N ASN A 668 14.20 1.98 -8.38
CA ASN A 668 14.63 0.59 -8.55
C ASN A 668 14.10 -0.33 -7.45
N SER A 669 13.92 0.17 -6.23
CA SER A 669 13.70 -0.62 -5.02
C SER A 669 12.60 -0.03 -4.12
N VAL A 670 12.25 -0.80 -3.08
CA VAL A 670 11.38 -0.36 -2.00
C VAL A 670 12.22 0.53 -1.07
N SER A 671 12.33 1.82 -1.39
CA SER A 671 13.28 2.75 -0.74
C SER A 671 12.67 3.67 0.32
N ILE A 672 11.35 3.70 0.46
CA ILE A 672 10.61 4.58 1.39
C ILE A 672 9.36 3.91 1.95
#